data_AF-A0A2T7KFU5-F1
#
_entry.id   AF-A0A2T7KFU5-F1
#
_cell.length_a   1.000
_cell.length_b   1.000
_cell.length_c   1.000
_cell.angle_alpha   90.00
_cell.angle_beta   90.00
_cell.angle_gamma   90.00
#
_symmetry.space_group_name_H-M   'P 1'
#
loop_
_entity.id
_entity.type
_entity.pdbx_description
1 polymer ?
#
loop_
_entity_poly.entity_id
_entity_poly.type
_entity_poly.pdbx_seq_one_letter_code
_entity_poly.pdbx_strand_id
1 'polypeptide(L)'
;MTETNCGEPTPETCLRVAREAAALATAADDLALSAACRSTSRTQAHRDEVMHAVHREAVEAEGHAARAEQYAADPSMPDSALRYCASGAVDYAVRAQEAAGVEATAAALRTELERKLTPAEHAERESERRRAEAEQEAEERAATGMDADNRHLARMNAYLAESAVPLLGWTAGHVRVLEAAETGRLYQRDGQVRQAAERGTWSGGRKISRERTQDLHAAGFLVVVDAADGARVLAATPMGQVALDLARLHPEGLYESDKAAYEARYARVAKRHKRMDDKKDAARRLPALEHRVSSYRRPVTLVEQEACAAREATDQWEDEGGYCPGVETPAPAAEPRVEDAPAAAAEPAAAPVTAGPSLPTGMYFLPLPSTRYSDWWAIRCGRCTGGMYTELPGEWNDKSDAARAAHDHYEAAHRPADDMLATEEIAELDRWPLSDAQRTVLSWTEYAEVAEFDDGFWALDCVPDRWDVNKRIARTRVTGLWAAGLLDVHLEANGRRRFLMSPTGKRVHRLLWRAERQGVIEPVTKDAKLPPVPTRSGGYPLMSEGRYFKGEERRADDPVPTEPAPASLAVVPATAPVPTTPPTRTDQTLPRRLFAPRSAREQRPADVARSVIRRPQRILTPEERERVRDMPLLNLQGALIMGITDPVPNASPMPEDAGAWVREHAWPAHWKAMEERYPFGFHRWSMCERGTCWNCLNGSHDICVHRQKGGPSVDGNREWVANHQGRTVAEYIPRPGGELCVWWCRCECPKGGPAPARPAAKKKPAPAGPLAAPEPAPVQAAATVRAPEAEAVQAALW
;
A
#
# COMPACT_ATOMS: atom_id res chain seq x y z
N MET A 1 27.35 -23.53 0.13
CA MET A 1 28.54 -23.03 0.85
C MET A 1 28.02 -22.02 1.86
N THR A 2 28.22 -22.26 3.14
CA THR A 2 27.86 -21.32 4.20
C THR A 2 28.80 -20.11 4.10
N GLU A 3 28.26 -18.91 3.91
CA GLU A 3 29.01 -17.66 4.14
C GLU A 3 29.35 -17.64 5.63
N THR A 4 30.45 -18.29 5.98
CA THR A 4 30.91 -18.36 7.35
C THR A 4 31.58 -17.02 7.59
N ASN A 5 30.94 -16.14 8.35
CA ASN A 5 31.51 -14.87 8.78
C ASN A 5 32.91 -15.15 9.37
N CYS A 6 33.94 -14.93 8.58
CA CYS A 6 35.31 -15.11 9.00
C CYS A 6 35.56 -14.07 10.11
N GLY A 7 36.16 -14.48 11.21
CA GLY A 7 36.59 -13.51 12.20
C GLY A 7 37.56 -12.57 11.53
N GLU A 8 37.24 -11.29 11.51
CA GLU A 8 38.18 -10.31 11.00
C GLU A 8 39.48 -10.44 11.82
N PRO A 9 40.60 -10.83 11.19
CA PRO A 9 41.88 -10.95 11.87
C PRO A 9 42.26 -9.58 12.43
N THR A 10 42.83 -9.57 13.64
CA THR A 10 43.24 -8.30 14.24
C THR A 10 44.29 -7.61 13.36
N PRO A 11 44.41 -6.27 13.41
CA PRO A 11 45.45 -5.52 12.71
C PRO A 11 46.85 -6.10 12.94
N GLU A 12 47.16 -6.53 14.16
CA GLU A 12 48.46 -7.15 14.49
C GLU A 12 48.64 -8.51 13.81
N THR A 13 47.57 -9.30 13.71
CA THR A 13 47.58 -10.59 13.02
C THR A 13 47.81 -10.39 11.52
N CYS A 14 47.12 -9.43 10.89
CA CYS A 14 47.32 -9.08 9.49
C CYS A 14 48.77 -8.64 9.23
N LEU A 15 49.32 -7.78 10.09
CA LEU A 15 50.67 -7.27 9.94
C LEU A 15 51.72 -8.38 10.09
N ARG A 16 51.56 -9.28 11.07
CA ARG A 16 52.44 -10.44 11.23
C ARG A 16 52.40 -11.34 10.01
N VAL A 17 51.20 -11.70 9.54
CA VAL A 17 51.02 -12.57 8.38
C VAL A 17 51.65 -11.96 7.12
N ALA A 18 51.47 -10.66 6.90
CA ALA A 18 52.06 -9.98 5.76
C ALA A 18 53.60 -10.05 5.76
N ARG A 19 54.23 -9.80 6.93
CA ARG A 19 55.69 -9.90 7.10
C ARG A 19 56.21 -11.33 6.91
N GLU A 20 55.51 -12.31 7.48
CA GLU A 20 55.88 -13.72 7.39
C GLU A 20 55.76 -14.24 5.95
N ALA A 21 54.71 -13.83 5.22
CA ALA A 21 54.55 -14.15 3.81
C ALA A 21 55.67 -13.55 2.95
N ALA A 22 56.01 -12.27 3.14
CA ALA A 22 57.14 -11.65 2.44
C ALA A 22 58.45 -12.40 2.70
N ALA A 23 58.75 -12.75 3.96
CA ALA A 23 59.95 -13.52 4.30
C ALA A 23 60.02 -14.89 3.62
N LEU A 24 58.87 -15.60 3.51
CA LEU A 24 58.79 -16.87 2.79
C LEU A 24 59.01 -16.70 1.28
N ALA A 25 58.54 -15.60 0.70
CA ALA A 25 58.74 -15.28 -0.71
C ALA A 25 60.22 -14.96 -1.01
N THR A 26 60.87 -14.15 -0.17
CA THR A 26 62.31 -13.84 -0.26
C THR A 26 63.16 -15.12 -0.14
N ALA A 27 62.80 -16.03 0.77
CA ALA A 27 63.50 -17.31 0.91
C ALA A 27 63.37 -18.20 -0.35
N ALA A 28 62.22 -18.17 -1.04
CA ALA A 28 62.05 -18.86 -2.31
C ALA A 28 62.92 -18.25 -3.42
N ASP A 29 63.04 -16.91 -3.44
CA ASP A 29 63.91 -16.17 -4.37
C ASP A 29 65.39 -16.54 -4.18
N ASP A 30 65.87 -16.54 -2.93
CA ASP A 30 67.25 -16.94 -2.60
C ASP A 30 67.56 -18.38 -3.05
N LEU A 31 66.59 -19.30 -2.92
CA LEU A 31 66.73 -20.68 -3.39
C LEU A 31 66.79 -20.78 -4.92
N ALA A 32 65.94 -20.03 -5.62
CA ALA A 32 65.92 -19.97 -7.08
C ALA A 32 67.22 -19.36 -7.63
N LEU A 33 67.69 -18.25 -7.05
CA LEU A 33 68.97 -17.62 -7.37
C LEU A 33 70.14 -18.58 -7.13
N SER A 34 70.16 -19.26 -5.98
CA SER A 34 71.17 -20.27 -5.66
C SER A 34 71.17 -21.43 -6.65
N ALA A 35 70.00 -21.86 -7.14
CA ALA A 35 69.87 -22.92 -8.15
C ALA A 35 70.36 -22.47 -9.53
N ALA A 36 70.10 -21.22 -9.92
CA ALA A 36 70.60 -20.62 -11.16
C ALA A 36 72.14 -20.53 -11.13
N CYS A 37 72.72 -20.01 -10.03
CA CYS A 37 74.17 -19.89 -9.85
C CYS A 37 74.93 -21.23 -9.91
N ARG A 38 74.30 -22.33 -9.51
CA ARG A 38 74.90 -23.68 -9.56
C ARG A 38 74.76 -24.36 -10.93
N SER A 39 74.12 -23.74 -11.91
CA SER A 39 73.90 -24.30 -13.25
C SER A 39 75.11 -24.11 -14.16
N THR A 40 75.66 -25.19 -14.74
CA THR A 40 76.89 -25.11 -15.56
C THR A 40 76.74 -25.49 -17.04
N SER A 41 75.59 -25.97 -17.53
CA SER A 41 75.28 -25.98 -18.98
C SER A 41 73.86 -26.51 -19.30
N ARG A 42 73.36 -26.08 -20.46
CA ARG A 42 72.14 -26.51 -21.18
C ARG A 42 70.78 -26.23 -20.53
N THR A 43 70.68 -26.05 -19.21
CA THR A 43 69.44 -25.68 -18.49
C THR A 43 69.46 -24.26 -17.89
N GLN A 44 70.48 -23.46 -18.21
CA GLN A 44 70.67 -22.12 -17.66
C GLN A 44 69.51 -21.17 -17.99
N ALA A 45 69.10 -21.08 -19.26
CA ALA A 45 68.01 -20.19 -19.67
C ALA A 45 66.69 -20.47 -18.93
N HIS A 46 66.36 -21.74 -18.69
CA HIS A 46 65.16 -22.11 -17.94
C HIS A 46 65.27 -21.77 -16.45
N ARG A 47 66.46 -21.91 -15.85
CA ARG A 47 66.68 -21.52 -14.43
C ARG A 47 66.70 -20.00 -14.25
N ASP A 48 67.20 -19.26 -15.24
CA ASP A 48 67.14 -17.80 -15.25
C ASP A 48 65.69 -17.31 -15.38
N GLU A 49 64.88 -17.97 -16.21
CA GLU A 49 63.44 -17.70 -16.33
C GLU A 49 62.71 -17.96 -15.00
N VAL A 50 62.97 -19.10 -14.35
CA VAL A 50 62.43 -19.43 -13.03
C VAL A 50 62.85 -18.40 -11.98
N MET A 51 64.14 -18.04 -11.92
CA MET A 51 64.64 -17.02 -10.99
C MET A 51 63.93 -15.67 -11.21
N HIS A 52 63.78 -15.22 -12.45
CA HIS A 52 63.06 -13.96 -12.74
C HIS A 52 61.57 -14.02 -12.39
N ALA A 53 60.93 -15.18 -12.55
CA ALA A 53 59.54 -15.37 -12.16
C ALA A 53 59.39 -15.31 -10.63
N VAL A 54 60.25 -16.03 -9.89
CA VAL A 54 60.23 -16.04 -8.42
C VAL A 54 60.53 -14.66 -7.85
N HIS A 55 61.57 -13.99 -8.37
CA HIS A 55 61.97 -12.64 -7.93
C HIS A 55 60.83 -11.63 -8.08
N ARG A 56 60.10 -11.67 -9.20
CA ARG A 56 58.95 -10.79 -9.44
C ARG A 56 57.87 -10.96 -8.39
N GLU A 57 57.50 -12.21 -8.09
CA GLU A 57 56.47 -12.49 -7.09
C GLU A 57 56.94 -12.14 -5.68
N ALA A 58 58.23 -12.33 -5.36
CA ALA A 58 58.82 -11.94 -4.08
C ALA A 58 58.78 -10.41 -3.85
N VAL A 59 59.12 -9.62 -4.87
CA VAL A 59 59.03 -8.14 -4.82
C VAL A 59 57.60 -7.66 -4.57
N GLU A 60 56.60 -8.31 -5.18
CA GLU A 60 55.20 -7.97 -4.93
C GLU A 60 54.75 -8.36 -3.51
N ALA A 61 55.20 -9.50 -2.98
CA ALA A 61 54.92 -9.90 -1.61
C ALA A 61 55.52 -8.89 -0.60
N GLU A 62 56.78 -8.48 -0.80
CA GLU A 62 57.43 -7.42 0.00
C GLU A 62 56.70 -6.08 -0.13
N GLY A 63 56.26 -5.71 -1.33
CA GLY A 63 55.49 -4.50 -1.58
C GLY A 63 54.16 -4.49 -0.81
N HIS A 64 53.47 -5.63 -0.74
CA HIS A 64 52.26 -5.78 0.06
C HIS A 64 52.54 -5.72 1.57
N ALA A 65 53.62 -6.34 2.05
CA ALA A 65 54.03 -6.24 3.45
C ALA A 65 54.40 -4.80 3.85
N ALA A 66 55.13 -4.08 3.00
CA ALA A 66 55.47 -2.67 3.22
C ALA A 66 54.22 -1.77 3.25
N ARG A 67 53.24 -2.02 2.37
CA ARG A 67 51.93 -1.33 2.41
C ARG A 67 51.17 -1.63 3.71
N ALA A 68 51.20 -2.88 4.18
CA ALA A 68 50.59 -3.23 5.46
C ALA A 68 51.20 -2.44 6.62
N GLU A 69 52.52 -2.25 6.64
CA GLU A 69 53.19 -1.42 7.66
C GLU A 69 52.80 0.05 7.58
N GLN A 70 52.71 0.60 6.37
CA GLN A 70 52.26 1.99 6.16
C GLN A 70 50.83 2.18 6.63
N TYR A 71 49.92 1.25 6.32
CA TYR A 71 48.52 1.33 6.72
C TYR A 71 48.35 1.12 8.23
N ALA A 72 49.17 0.29 8.87
CA ALA A 72 49.14 0.12 10.33
C ALA A 72 49.59 1.37 11.08
N ALA A 73 50.41 2.22 10.43
CA ALA A 73 50.87 3.48 10.99
C ALA A 73 49.90 4.66 10.76
N ASP A 74 48.88 4.50 9.91
CA ASP A 74 47.91 5.54 9.56
C ASP A 74 46.56 5.31 10.26
N PRO A 75 46.18 6.11 11.27
CA PRO A 75 44.91 5.96 11.99
C PRO A 75 43.66 6.20 11.12
N SER A 76 43.82 6.79 9.93
CA SER A 76 42.70 7.03 9.00
C SER A 76 42.39 5.81 8.12
N MET A 77 43.27 4.81 8.09
CA MET A 77 43.09 3.63 7.26
C MET A 77 42.19 2.60 7.95
N PRO A 78 41.21 2.02 7.24
CA PRO A 78 40.34 0.99 7.81
C PRO A 78 41.10 -0.34 7.96
N ASP A 79 40.77 -1.12 8.98
CA ASP A 79 41.35 -2.45 9.24
C ASP A 79 41.23 -3.42 8.04
N SER A 80 40.21 -3.24 7.20
CA SER A 80 40.03 -4.01 5.96
C SER A 80 41.18 -3.81 4.96
N ALA A 81 41.85 -2.67 4.97
CA ALA A 81 43.01 -2.38 4.13
C ALA A 81 44.24 -3.21 4.56
N LEU A 82 44.40 -3.47 5.86
CA LEU A 82 45.46 -4.34 6.38
C LEU A 82 45.24 -5.79 5.99
N ARG A 83 44.00 -6.27 6.10
CA ARG A 83 43.62 -7.61 5.65
C ARG A 83 43.88 -7.79 4.15
N TYR A 84 43.52 -6.81 3.33
CA TYR A 84 43.82 -6.82 1.90
C TYR A 84 45.31 -6.95 1.61
N CYS A 85 46.16 -6.19 2.33
CA CYS A 85 47.60 -6.27 2.16
C CYS A 85 48.17 -7.63 2.60
N ALA A 86 47.71 -8.16 3.73
CA ALA A 86 48.13 -9.47 4.22
C ALA A 86 47.73 -10.61 3.27
N SER A 87 46.50 -10.62 2.75
CA SER A 87 46.05 -11.59 1.75
C SER A 87 46.87 -11.50 0.47
N GLY A 88 47.13 -10.28 -0.02
CA GLY A 88 47.98 -10.05 -1.18
C GLY A 88 49.40 -10.62 -0.98
N ALA A 89 50.04 -10.30 0.15
CA ALA A 89 51.38 -10.81 0.48
C ALA A 89 51.42 -12.36 0.48
N VAL A 90 50.41 -13.01 1.08
CA VAL A 90 50.31 -14.47 1.09
C VAL A 90 50.15 -15.06 -0.32
N ASP A 91 49.31 -14.46 -1.17
CA ASP A 91 49.10 -14.95 -2.53
C ASP A 91 50.35 -14.86 -3.40
N TYR A 92 51.09 -13.74 -3.30
CA TYR A 92 52.37 -13.57 -3.99
C TYR A 92 53.44 -14.51 -3.44
N ALA A 93 53.49 -14.74 -2.13
CA ALA A 93 54.42 -15.70 -1.52
C ALA A 93 54.18 -17.13 -1.99
N VAL A 94 52.90 -17.56 -2.09
CA VAL A 94 52.55 -18.88 -2.64
C VAL A 94 53.00 -19.00 -4.10
N ARG A 95 52.76 -17.99 -4.94
CA ARG A 95 53.22 -18.00 -6.34
C ARG A 95 54.74 -18.02 -6.46
N ALA A 96 55.47 -17.30 -5.60
CA ALA A 96 56.93 -17.35 -5.54
C ALA A 96 57.43 -18.76 -5.19
N GLN A 97 56.82 -19.42 -4.20
CA GLN A 97 57.17 -20.78 -3.79
C GLN A 97 56.86 -21.82 -4.89
N GLU A 98 55.71 -21.71 -5.54
CA GLU A 98 55.32 -22.57 -6.66
C GLU A 98 56.26 -22.41 -7.86
N ALA A 99 56.61 -21.17 -8.22
CA ALA A 99 57.56 -20.89 -9.30
C ALA A 99 58.97 -21.43 -9.01
N ALA A 100 59.40 -21.38 -7.74
CA ALA A 100 60.68 -21.93 -7.30
C ALA A 100 60.69 -23.47 -7.24
N GLY A 101 59.51 -24.11 -7.36
CA GLY A 101 59.35 -25.56 -7.20
C GLY A 101 59.56 -26.04 -5.77
N VAL A 102 59.29 -25.19 -4.77
CA VAL A 102 59.34 -25.53 -3.34
C VAL A 102 57.93 -25.73 -2.79
N GLU A 103 57.81 -26.37 -1.63
CA GLU A 103 56.53 -26.55 -0.96
C GLU A 103 55.90 -25.19 -0.60
N ALA A 104 54.63 -25.00 -0.94
CA ALA A 104 53.88 -23.75 -0.76
C ALA A 104 53.46 -23.53 0.71
N THR A 105 54.42 -23.46 1.63
CA THR A 105 54.16 -23.29 3.08
C THR A 105 53.43 -21.99 3.41
N ALA A 106 53.54 -20.95 2.58
CA ALA A 106 52.81 -19.71 2.73
C ALA A 106 51.27 -19.90 2.65
N ALA A 107 50.79 -20.98 2.02
CA ALA A 107 49.36 -21.28 1.96
C ALA A 107 48.74 -21.52 3.36
N ALA A 108 49.53 -21.97 4.34
CA ALA A 108 49.06 -22.13 5.72
C ALA A 108 48.67 -20.79 6.36
N LEU A 109 49.33 -19.69 5.97
CA LEU A 109 49.03 -18.35 6.48
C LEU A 109 47.63 -17.85 6.06
N ARG A 110 47.06 -18.36 4.96
CA ARG A 110 45.66 -18.06 4.60
C ARG A 110 44.68 -18.54 5.68
N THR A 111 44.96 -19.68 6.30
CA THR A 111 44.07 -20.24 7.34
C THR A 111 44.03 -19.37 8.60
N GLU A 112 45.09 -18.61 8.87
CA GLU A 112 45.12 -17.64 9.97
C GLU A 112 44.31 -16.37 9.67
N LEU A 113 44.34 -15.89 8.41
CA LEU A 113 43.52 -14.76 7.95
C LEU A 113 42.03 -15.12 7.81
N GLU A 114 41.74 -16.39 7.58
CA GLU A 114 40.39 -16.94 7.39
C GLU A 114 39.85 -17.61 8.65
N ARG A 115 40.50 -17.40 9.81
CA ARG A 115 40.08 -18.01 11.08
C ARG A 115 38.61 -17.69 11.35
N LYS A 116 37.78 -18.73 11.37
CA LYS A 116 36.35 -18.62 11.70
C LYS A 116 36.21 -18.29 13.18
N LEU A 117 35.34 -17.33 13.52
CA LEU A 117 34.98 -17.11 14.92
C LEU A 117 34.33 -18.36 15.47
N THR A 118 34.62 -18.69 16.72
CA THR A 118 33.82 -19.68 17.43
C THR A 118 32.41 -19.13 17.66
N PRO A 119 31.37 -19.98 17.76
CA PRO A 119 30.02 -19.52 18.08
C PRO A 119 29.94 -18.67 19.37
N ALA A 120 30.82 -18.96 20.34
CA ALA A 120 30.94 -18.18 21.57
C ALA A 120 31.47 -16.76 21.33
N GLU A 121 32.55 -16.62 20.56
CA GLU A 121 33.11 -15.30 20.18
C GLU A 121 32.11 -14.49 19.33
N HIS A 122 31.34 -15.14 18.46
CA HIS A 122 30.29 -14.48 17.70
C HIS A 122 29.18 -13.96 18.63
N ALA A 123 28.71 -14.79 19.57
CA ALA A 123 27.69 -14.39 20.53
C ALA A 123 28.15 -13.23 21.44
N GLU A 124 29.43 -13.22 21.84
CA GLU A 124 30.02 -12.14 22.64
C GLU A 124 30.07 -10.82 21.86
N ARG A 125 30.59 -10.83 20.62
CA ARG A 125 30.60 -9.64 19.75
C ARG A 125 29.19 -9.12 19.48
N GLU A 126 28.23 -10.01 19.26
CA GLU A 126 26.85 -9.63 19.04
C GLU A 126 26.22 -9.02 20.31
N SER A 127 26.58 -9.53 21.49
CA SER A 127 26.16 -8.96 22.77
C SER A 127 26.77 -7.58 23.01
N GLU A 128 28.04 -7.38 22.69
CA GLU A 128 28.70 -6.07 22.72
C GLU A 128 28.05 -5.08 21.77
N ARG A 129 27.81 -5.49 20.52
CA ARG A 129 27.11 -4.66 19.53
C ARG A 129 25.73 -4.24 20.03
N ARG A 130 24.93 -5.17 20.58
CA ARG A 130 23.61 -4.84 21.16
C ARG A 130 23.69 -3.90 22.36
N ARG A 131 24.74 -4.03 23.20
CA ARG A 131 24.96 -3.09 24.32
C ARG A 131 25.29 -1.69 23.81
N ALA A 132 26.19 -1.59 22.84
CA ALA A 132 26.54 -0.31 22.21
C ALA A 132 25.33 0.33 21.50
N GLU A 133 24.56 -0.45 20.74
CA GLU A 133 23.31 0.01 20.09
C GLU A 133 22.28 0.47 21.14
N ALA A 134 22.14 -0.25 22.26
CA ALA A 134 21.23 0.12 23.34
C ALA A 134 21.67 1.39 24.10
N GLU A 135 22.98 1.57 24.32
CA GLU A 135 23.55 2.79 24.92
C GLU A 135 23.34 3.98 24.00
N GLN A 136 23.66 3.85 22.71
CA GLN A 136 23.41 4.89 21.72
C GLN A 136 21.91 5.25 21.63
N GLU A 137 21.04 4.25 21.60
CA GLU A 137 19.59 4.48 21.57
C GLU A 137 19.10 5.17 22.85
N ALA A 138 19.67 4.84 24.02
CA ALA A 138 19.34 5.50 25.28
C ALA A 138 19.79 6.96 25.30
N GLU A 139 20.99 7.26 24.78
CA GLU A 139 21.49 8.63 24.61
C GLU A 139 20.62 9.44 23.64
N GLU A 140 20.27 8.88 22.49
CA GLU A 140 19.42 9.55 21.50
C GLU A 140 17.98 9.76 22.03
N ARG A 141 17.43 8.79 22.77
CA ARG A 141 16.14 8.93 23.45
C ARG A 141 16.19 10.02 24.52
N ALA A 142 17.26 10.08 25.30
CA ALA A 142 17.43 11.13 26.32
C ALA A 142 17.55 12.53 25.68
N ALA A 143 18.25 12.63 24.54
CA ALA A 143 18.45 13.90 23.85
C ALA A 143 17.18 14.44 23.17
N THR A 144 16.37 13.56 22.59
CA THR A 144 15.21 13.97 21.76
C THR A 144 13.86 13.80 22.45
N GLY A 145 13.80 12.96 23.49
CA GLY A 145 12.54 12.49 24.07
C GLY A 145 11.71 11.64 23.12
N MET A 146 12.29 11.10 22.04
CA MET A 146 11.62 10.33 20.99
C MET A 146 12.30 8.96 20.82
N ASP A 147 11.54 7.94 20.44
CA ASP A 147 12.08 6.66 19.97
C ASP A 147 12.69 6.77 18.55
N ALA A 148 13.41 5.73 18.11
CA ALA A 148 14.09 5.72 16.82
C ALA A 148 13.16 5.99 15.63
N ASP A 149 11.93 5.48 15.67
CA ASP A 149 10.94 5.63 14.60
C ASP A 149 10.45 7.08 14.52
N ASN A 150 10.14 7.71 15.65
CA ASN A 150 9.73 9.12 15.71
C ASN A 150 10.88 10.05 15.35
N ARG A 151 12.13 9.73 15.72
CA ARG A 151 13.31 10.47 15.23
C ARG A 151 13.45 10.36 13.71
N HIS A 152 13.24 9.17 13.15
CA HIS A 152 13.24 8.97 11.70
C HIS A 152 12.11 9.77 11.02
N LEU A 153 10.88 9.72 11.56
CA LEU A 153 9.75 10.50 11.07
C LEU A 153 10.01 12.01 11.15
N ALA A 154 10.64 12.50 12.22
CA ALA A 154 11.03 13.90 12.35
C ALA A 154 12.01 14.33 11.24
N ARG A 155 13.02 13.51 10.93
CA ARG A 155 13.95 13.75 9.82
C ARG A 155 13.24 13.75 8.46
N MET A 156 12.33 12.80 8.22
CA MET A 156 11.55 12.74 6.98
C MET A 156 10.61 13.93 6.83
N ASN A 157 10.00 14.40 7.91
CA ASN A 157 9.15 15.58 7.89
C ASN A 157 9.95 16.88 7.66
N ALA A 158 11.18 16.98 8.16
CA ALA A 158 12.07 18.10 7.85
C ALA A 158 12.36 18.15 6.34
N TYR A 159 12.74 17.01 5.74
CA TYR A 159 12.94 16.91 4.28
C TYR A 159 11.65 17.23 3.49
N LEU A 160 10.49 16.76 3.97
CA LEU A 160 9.21 17.10 3.38
C LEU A 160 8.94 18.62 3.45
N ALA A 161 9.25 19.24 4.59
CA ALA A 161 9.06 20.68 4.81
C ALA A 161 9.93 21.53 3.86
N GLU A 162 11.20 21.17 3.67
CA GLU A 162 12.12 21.82 2.73
C GLU A 162 11.53 21.88 1.31
N SER A 163 10.90 20.79 0.86
CA SER A 163 10.29 20.72 -0.47
C SER A 163 8.91 21.38 -0.55
N ALA A 164 8.09 21.29 0.50
CA ALA A 164 6.68 21.69 0.47
C ALA A 164 6.45 23.16 0.82
N VAL A 165 7.17 23.72 1.80
CA VAL A 165 6.92 25.08 2.32
C VAL A 165 7.14 26.16 1.25
N PRO A 166 8.22 26.13 0.43
CA PRO A 166 8.37 27.10 -0.66
C PRO A 166 7.23 27.03 -1.70
N LEU A 167 6.62 25.85 -1.85
CA LEU A 167 5.51 25.64 -2.77
C LEU A 167 4.19 26.21 -2.24
N LEU A 168 3.99 26.30 -0.93
CA LEU A 168 2.80 26.94 -0.34
C LEU A 168 2.67 28.42 -0.74
N GLY A 169 3.79 29.09 -1.04
CA GLY A 169 3.76 30.52 -1.33
C GLY A 169 3.33 31.34 -0.11
N TRP A 170 3.71 30.90 1.09
CA TRP A 170 3.32 31.55 2.33
C TRP A 170 4.35 32.57 2.78
N THR A 171 3.89 33.50 3.63
CA THR A 171 4.75 34.44 4.35
C THR A 171 4.58 34.20 5.84
N ALA A 172 5.48 34.73 6.68
CA ALA A 172 5.31 34.71 8.14
C ALA A 172 3.96 35.29 8.61
N GLY A 173 3.33 36.14 7.78
CA GLY A 173 1.98 36.64 8.02
C GLY A 173 0.89 35.57 7.93
N HIS A 174 1.03 34.57 7.06
CA HIS A 174 0.10 33.45 6.92
C HIS A 174 0.23 32.48 8.10
N VAL A 175 1.47 32.19 8.52
CA VAL A 175 1.77 31.35 9.70
C VAL A 175 1.08 31.90 10.95
N ARG A 176 1.22 33.21 11.22
CA ARG A 176 0.56 33.87 12.38
C ARG A 176 -0.97 33.76 12.38
N VAL A 177 -1.61 33.72 11.20
CA VAL A 177 -3.06 33.52 11.10
C VAL A 177 -3.41 32.10 11.53
N LEU A 178 -2.66 31.10 11.05
CA LEU A 178 -2.89 29.70 11.41
C LEU A 178 -2.56 29.40 12.88
N GLU A 179 -1.53 30.01 13.46
CA GLU A 179 -1.25 29.91 14.90
C GLU A 179 -2.41 30.46 15.76
N ALA A 180 -3.02 31.57 15.32
CA ALA A 180 -4.22 32.09 15.98
C ALA A 180 -5.41 31.15 15.83
N ALA A 181 -5.53 30.45 14.70
CA ALA A 181 -6.59 29.46 14.45
C ALA A 181 -6.39 28.16 15.25
N GLU A 182 -5.16 27.64 15.30
CA GLU A 182 -4.76 26.44 16.08
C GLU A 182 -5.05 26.63 17.57
N THR A 183 -4.74 27.82 18.11
CA THR A 183 -5.04 28.15 19.51
C THR A 183 -6.53 28.42 19.78
N GLY A 184 -7.39 28.36 18.76
CA GLY A 184 -8.81 28.64 18.88
C GLY A 184 -9.08 30.09 19.29
N ARG A 185 -8.27 31.04 18.82
CA ARG A 185 -8.40 32.48 19.13
C ARG A 185 -8.74 33.33 17.90
N LEU A 186 -8.69 32.77 16.70
CA LEU A 186 -9.05 33.47 15.47
C LEU A 186 -10.56 33.49 15.28
N TYR A 187 -11.14 34.69 15.12
CA TYR A 187 -12.57 34.83 14.88
C TYR A 187 -12.88 36.02 13.96
N GLN A 188 -14.08 36.01 13.39
CA GLN A 188 -14.62 37.06 12.53
C GLN A 188 -15.90 37.62 13.14
N ARG A 189 -15.97 38.95 13.24
CA ARG A 189 -17.13 39.71 13.71
C ARG A 189 -17.22 41.04 12.97
N ASP A 190 -18.43 41.42 12.54
CA ASP A 190 -18.69 42.67 11.80
C ASP A 190 -17.77 42.86 10.57
N GLY A 191 -17.47 41.76 9.88
CA GLY A 191 -16.58 41.73 8.72
C GLY A 191 -15.09 41.91 9.02
N GLN A 192 -14.69 42.06 10.28
CA GLN A 192 -13.30 42.16 10.73
C GLN A 192 -12.81 40.80 11.26
N VAL A 193 -11.56 40.45 10.92
CA VAL A 193 -10.87 39.27 11.47
C VAL A 193 -10.02 39.72 12.66
N ARG A 194 -10.18 39.05 13.80
CA ARG A 194 -9.50 39.38 15.05
C ARG A 194 -8.93 38.13 15.72
N GLN A 195 -7.88 38.36 16.51
CA GLN A 195 -7.33 37.40 17.45
C GLN A 195 -7.78 37.77 18.86
N ALA A 196 -8.56 36.88 19.48
CA ALA A 196 -8.93 36.97 20.88
C ALA A 196 -7.68 36.91 21.78
N ALA A 197 -7.75 37.56 22.95
CA ALA A 197 -6.67 37.47 23.95
C ALA A 197 -6.60 36.04 24.51
N GLU A 198 -7.76 35.48 24.84
CA GLU A 198 -7.94 34.15 25.43
C GLU A 198 -8.86 33.28 24.56
N ARG A 199 -8.71 31.97 24.66
CA ARG A 199 -9.60 31.03 23.96
C ARG A 199 -11.02 31.18 24.50
N GLY A 200 -12.00 31.36 23.60
CA GLY A 200 -13.42 31.49 23.98
C GLY A 200 -13.91 32.92 24.24
N THR A 201 -13.06 33.95 24.18
CA THR A 201 -13.48 35.35 24.37
C THR A 201 -13.58 36.10 23.03
N TRP A 202 -14.79 36.23 22.49
CA TRP A 202 -15.03 36.80 21.15
C TRP A 202 -15.43 38.28 21.13
N SER A 203 -15.06 39.00 22.20
CA SER A 203 -15.28 40.44 22.38
C SER A 203 -13.93 41.17 22.48
N GLY A 204 -13.36 41.58 21.33
CA GLY A 204 -12.17 42.44 21.28
C GLY A 204 -10.90 41.77 20.71
N GLY A 205 -9.73 42.12 21.22
CA GLY A 205 -8.46 41.56 20.74
C GLY A 205 -7.84 42.25 19.52
N ARG A 206 -6.73 41.71 19.01
CA ARG A 206 -5.89 42.32 17.97
C ARG A 206 -6.47 42.10 16.57
N LYS A 207 -6.41 43.11 15.71
CA LYS A 207 -6.79 42.95 14.28
C LYS A 207 -5.75 42.09 13.55
N ILE A 208 -6.23 41.11 12.78
CA ILE A 208 -5.43 40.27 11.88
C ILE A 208 -5.71 40.67 10.42
N SER A 209 -4.76 40.42 9.52
CA SER A 209 -4.93 40.70 8.09
C SER A 209 -6.10 39.91 7.52
N ARG A 210 -7.15 40.63 7.10
CA ARG A 210 -8.33 40.05 6.47
C ARG A 210 -7.98 39.31 5.18
N GLU A 211 -7.09 39.86 4.37
CA GLU A 211 -6.70 39.31 3.06
C GLU A 211 -6.06 37.93 3.23
N ARG A 212 -5.03 37.80 4.08
CA ARG A 212 -4.36 36.51 4.33
C ARG A 212 -5.30 35.47 4.92
N THR A 213 -6.22 35.89 5.79
CA THR A 213 -7.23 34.98 6.34
C THR A 213 -8.20 34.50 5.26
N GLN A 214 -8.62 35.38 4.35
CA GLN A 214 -9.47 35.00 3.22
C GLN A 214 -8.75 34.05 2.26
N ASP A 215 -7.47 34.30 1.97
CA ASP A 215 -6.65 33.43 1.13
C ASP A 215 -6.51 32.02 1.72
N LEU A 216 -6.22 31.92 3.02
CA LEU A 216 -6.12 30.64 3.73
C LEU A 216 -7.45 29.89 3.79
N HIS A 217 -8.55 30.60 4.02
CA HIS A 217 -9.89 30.03 4.00
C HIS A 217 -10.28 29.55 2.60
N ALA A 218 -10.03 30.35 1.56
CA ALA A 218 -10.33 30.01 0.17
C ALA A 218 -9.52 28.78 -0.32
N ALA A 219 -8.30 28.61 0.19
CA ALA A 219 -7.46 27.44 -0.11
C ALA A 219 -7.75 26.22 0.81
N GLY A 220 -8.71 26.31 1.73
CA GLY A 220 -9.15 25.19 2.57
C GLY A 220 -8.28 24.91 3.79
N PHE A 221 -7.34 25.80 4.14
CA PHE A 221 -6.53 25.67 5.37
C PHE A 221 -7.29 26.09 6.63
N LEU A 222 -8.35 26.90 6.48
CA LEU A 222 -9.22 27.34 7.56
C LEU A 222 -10.67 26.91 7.28
N VAL A 223 -11.42 26.63 8.34
CA VAL A 223 -12.86 26.38 8.32
C VAL A 223 -13.58 27.31 9.30
N VAL A 224 -14.77 27.78 8.90
CA VAL A 224 -15.64 28.60 9.75
C VAL A 224 -16.50 27.70 10.63
N VAL A 225 -16.53 28.00 11.93
CA VAL A 225 -17.40 27.38 12.93
C VAL A 225 -18.20 28.48 13.60
N ASP A 226 -19.53 28.40 13.54
CA ASP A 226 -20.40 29.37 14.20
C ASP A 226 -20.34 29.18 15.74
N ALA A 227 -20.07 30.28 16.46
CA ALA A 227 -20.13 30.31 17.93
C ALA A 227 -21.50 30.80 18.41
N ALA A 228 -21.86 30.43 19.64
CA ALA A 228 -23.17 30.70 20.24
C ALA A 228 -23.50 32.20 20.37
N ASP A 229 -22.49 33.09 20.38
CA ASP A 229 -22.63 34.54 20.54
C ASP A 229 -22.70 35.30 19.22
N GLY A 230 -22.85 34.59 18.09
CA GLY A 230 -22.90 35.16 16.75
C GLY A 230 -21.52 35.48 16.15
N ALA A 231 -20.43 35.20 16.86
CA ALA A 231 -19.09 35.24 16.29
C ALA A 231 -18.84 34.03 15.37
N ARG A 232 -18.03 34.22 14.32
CA ARG A 232 -17.57 33.13 13.45
C ARG A 232 -16.14 32.77 13.80
N VAL A 233 -15.94 31.65 14.50
CA VAL A 233 -14.60 31.17 14.86
C VAL A 233 -13.97 30.52 13.64
N LEU A 234 -12.70 30.81 13.38
CA LEU A 234 -11.94 30.24 12.28
C LEU A 234 -10.95 29.22 12.85
N ALA A 235 -11.18 27.94 12.57
CA ALA A 235 -10.33 26.84 13.02
C ALA A 235 -9.43 26.36 11.88
N ALA A 236 -8.23 25.87 12.22
CA ALA A 236 -7.38 25.19 11.25
C ALA A 236 -8.02 23.86 10.83
N THR A 237 -8.03 23.58 9.53
CA THR A 237 -8.39 22.24 9.04
C THR A 237 -7.23 21.26 9.29
N PRO A 238 -7.42 19.94 9.17
CA PRO A 238 -6.30 19.00 9.24
C PRO A 238 -5.17 19.35 8.25
N MET A 239 -5.51 19.78 7.04
CA MET A 239 -4.54 20.27 6.06
C MET A 239 -3.85 21.57 6.52
N GLY A 240 -4.61 22.50 7.13
CA GLY A 240 -4.08 23.70 7.77
C GLY A 240 -3.08 23.40 8.88
N GLN A 241 -3.37 22.40 9.71
CA GLN A 241 -2.50 21.96 10.79
C GLN A 241 -1.18 21.39 10.25
N VAL A 242 -1.25 20.49 9.26
CA VAL A 242 -0.02 19.93 8.70
C VAL A 242 0.82 21.01 8.00
N ALA A 243 0.19 21.91 7.25
CA ALA A 243 0.91 23.00 6.59
C ALA A 243 1.54 23.96 7.61
N LEU A 244 0.90 24.20 8.76
CA LEU A 244 1.47 24.96 9.87
C LEU A 244 2.68 24.24 10.48
N ASP A 245 2.59 22.94 10.73
CA ASP A 245 3.69 22.15 11.28
C ASP A 245 4.90 22.14 10.33
N LEU A 246 4.68 21.92 9.02
CA LEU A 246 5.74 21.97 8.02
C LEU A 246 6.39 23.37 7.96
N ALA A 247 5.59 24.44 8.03
CA ALA A 247 6.11 25.81 8.06
C ALA A 247 6.94 26.11 9.32
N ARG A 248 6.68 25.44 10.44
CA ARG A 248 7.50 25.53 11.67
C ARG A 248 8.82 24.77 11.54
N LEU A 249 8.83 23.65 10.81
CA LEU A 249 10.03 22.86 10.55
C LEU A 249 10.99 23.54 9.58
N HIS A 250 10.49 24.35 8.64
CA HIS A 250 11.28 25.03 7.62
C HIS A 250 10.88 26.51 7.45
N PRO A 251 11.12 27.37 8.46
CA PRO A 251 10.74 28.79 8.43
C PRO A 251 11.46 29.58 7.33
N GLU A 252 12.67 29.19 6.94
CA GLU A 252 13.46 29.79 5.86
C GLU A 252 12.86 29.58 4.47
N GLY A 253 11.95 28.61 4.31
CA GLY A 253 11.18 28.42 3.07
C GLY A 253 10.01 29.40 2.91
N LEU A 254 9.74 30.23 3.92
CA LEU A 254 8.70 31.26 3.86
C LEU A 254 9.22 32.49 3.12
N TYR A 255 8.38 33.10 2.29
CA TYR A 255 8.75 34.30 1.58
C TYR A 255 8.74 35.52 2.52
N GLU A 256 9.74 36.38 2.36
CA GLU A 256 9.93 37.59 3.17
C GLU A 256 8.77 38.60 3.04
N SER A 257 8.11 38.63 1.88
CA SER A 257 7.02 39.56 1.59
C SER A 257 5.91 38.92 0.76
N ASP A 258 4.69 39.46 0.86
CA ASP A 258 3.55 38.97 0.08
C ASP A 258 3.77 39.18 -1.43
N LYS A 259 4.57 40.19 -1.81
CA LYS A 259 5.00 40.43 -3.20
C LYS A 259 5.89 39.30 -3.70
N ALA A 260 6.94 38.93 -2.95
CA ALA A 260 7.82 37.82 -3.32
C ALA A 260 7.06 36.48 -3.41
N ALA A 261 6.16 36.24 -2.46
CA ALA A 261 5.27 35.07 -2.48
C ALA A 261 4.38 35.04 -3.74
N TYR A 262 3.79 36.18 -4.11
CA TYR A 262 2.98 36.32 -5.32
C TYR A 262 3.80 36.09 -6.60
N GLU A 263 4.98 36.69 -6.71
CA GLU A 263 5.86 36.55 -7.87
C GLU A 263 6.29 35.08 -8.07
N ALA A 264 6.61 34.38 -7.00
CA ALA A 264 6.95 32.95 -7.06
C ALA A 264 5.75 32.07 -7.48
N ARG A 265 4.52 32.39 -7.01
CA ARG A 265 3.30 31.72 -7.50
C ARG A 265 3.05 32.05 -8.97
N TYR A 266 3.20 33.31 -9.37
CA TYR A 266 3.03 33.76 -10.75
C TYR A 266 3.99 33.04 -11.71
N ALA A 267 5.28 32.93 -11.37
CA ALA A 267 6.27 32.23 -12.17
C ALA A 267 5.88 30.76 -12.44
N ARG A 268 5.30 30.08 -11.45
CA ARG A 268 4.83 28.68 -11.57
C ARG A 268 3.62 28.54 -12.49
N VAL A 269 2.62 29.40 -12.34
CA VAL A 269 1.37 29.31 -13.12
C VAL A 269 1.49 29.94 -14.51
N ALA A 270 2.46 30.82 -14.73
CA ALA A 270 2.65 31.55 -15.98
C ALA A 270 2.88 30.62 -17.19
N LYS A 271 3.42 29.42 -16.97
CA LYS A 271 3.62 28.40 -18.01
C LYS A 271 2.34 27.60 -18.31
N ARG A 272 1.39 27.53 -17.37
CA ARG A 272 0.18 26.68 -17.46
C ARG A 272 -1.00 27.41 -18.11
N HIS A 273 -1.12 28.72 -17.92
CA HIS A 273 -2.24 29.51 -18.45
C HIS A 273 -1.84 30.33 -19.67
N LYS A 274 -2.74 30.47 -20.66
CA LYS A 274 -2.48 31.25 -21.88
C LYS A 274 -2.78 32.75 -21.69
N ARG A 275 -3.91 33.09 -21.06
CA ARG A 275 -4.33 34.49 -20.86
C ARG A 275 -3.65 35.10 -19.64
N MET A 276 -3.38 36.41 -19.71
CA MET A 276 -2.70 37.14 -18.64
C MET A 276 -3.54 37.21 -17.35
N ASP A 277 -4.85 37.40 -17.48
CA ASP A 277 -5.75 37.50 -16.32
C ASP A 277 -5.86 36.16 -15.58
N ASP A 278 -5.99 35.05 -16.31
CA ASP A 278 -5.97 33.69 -15.74
C ASP A 278 -4.67 33.43 -14.95
N LYS A 279 -3.51 33.91 -15.44
CA LYS A 279 -2.23 33.80 -14.72
C LYS A 279 -2.26 34.59 -13.41
N LYS A 280 -2.77 35.82 -13.44
CA LYS A 280 -2.86 36.68 -12.26
C LYS A 280 -3.82 36.10 -11.23
N ASP A 281 -4.98 35.61 -11.67
CA ASP A 281 -5.99 35.01 -10.79
C ASP A 281 -5.53 33.68 -10.21
N ALA A 282 -4.84 32.85 -10.99
CA ALA A 282 -4.20 31.64 -10.48
C ALA A 282 -3.09 31.97 -9.46
N ALA A 283 -2.29 33.01 -9.69
CA ALA A 283 -1.23 33.44 -8.78
C ALA A 283 -1.76 34.07 -7.47
N ARG A 284 -2.97 34.65 -7.48
CA ARG A 284 -3.63 35.17 -6.28
C ARG A 284 -4.08 34.05 -5.35
N ARG A 285 -4.49 32.90 -5.89
CA ARG A 285 -4.93 31.75 -5.09
C ARG A 285 -3.73 31.07 -4.43
N LEU A 286 -3.85 30.78 -3.13
CA LEU A 286 -2.90 29.91 -2.48
C LEU A 286 -3.10 28.48 -2.99
N PRO A 287 -2.01 27.77 -3.35
CA PRO A 287 -2.12 26.36 -3.70
C PRO A 287 -2.55 25.58 -2.46
N ALA A 288 -3.45 24.61 -2.67
CA ALA A 288 -3.70 23.60 -1.65
C ALA A 288 -2.43 22.78 -1.41
N LEU A 289 -2.32 22.20 -0.23
CA LEU A 289 -1.22 21.29 0.08
C LEU A 289 -1.36 20.05 -0.81
N GLU A 290 -0.34 19.76 -1.63
CA GLU A 290 -0.38 18.65 -2.59
C GLU A 290 -0.58 17.30 -1.89
N HIS A 291 -1.11 16.31 -2.63
CA HIS A 291 -1.39 14.93 -2.19
C HIS A 291 -0.22 14.24 -1.47
N ARG A 292 1.02 14.70 -1.67
CA ARG A 292 2.22 14.21 -0.97
C ARG A 292 2.14 14.33 0.55
N VAL A 293 1.21 15.10 1.10
CA VAL A 293 1.10 15.29 2.55
C VAL A 293 0.25 14.20 3.24
N SER A 294 -0.34 13.27 2.49
CA SER A 294 -0.90 12.06 3.11
C SER A 294 0.16 11.21 3.83
N SER A 295 1.45 11.40 3.52
CA SER A 295 2.56 10.73 4.20
C SER A 295 3.02 11.43 5.48
N TYR A 296 2.59 12.66 5.74
CA TYR A 296 2.97 13.36 6.97
C TYR A 296 2.36 12.67 8.18
N ARG A 297 3.23 12.27 9.10
CA ARG A 297 2.86 11.79 10.44
C ARG A 297 3.60 12.66 11.45
N ARG A 298 2.86 13.31 12.34
CA ARG A 298 3.47 14.10 13.42
C ARG A 298 4.32 13.16 14.30
N PRO A 299 5.62 13.43 14.48
CA PRO A 299 6.43 12.67 15.42
C PRO A 299 5.93 12.97 16.84
N VAL A 300 5.83 11.93 17.65
CA VAL A 300 5.40 12.02 19.05
C VAL A 300 6.56 11.72 19.98
N THR A 301 6.62 12.47 21.08
CA THR A 301 7.56 12.20 22.17
C THR A 301 7.09 11.01 23.01
N LEU A 302 8.01 10.36 23.73
CA LEU A 302 7.71 9.27 24.66
C LEU A 302 6.66 9.72 25.71
N VAL A 303 6.75 10.96 26.19
CA VAL A 303 5.76 11.52 27.13
C VAL A 303 4.37 11.66 26.50
N GLU A 304 4.30 12.08 25.23
CA GLU A 304 3.03 12.13 24.50
C GLU A 304 2.47 10.75 24.21
N GLN A 305 3.33 9.76 23.91
CA GLN A 305 2.96 8.37 23.73
C GLN A 305 2.40 7.78 25.03
N GLU A 306 3.08 7.97 26.16
CA GLU A 306 2.61 7.54 27.48
C GLU A 306 1.29 8.21 27.86
N ALA A 307 1.15 9.51 27.60
CA ALA A 307 -0.11 10.21 27.82
C ALA A 307 -1.23 9.69 26.91
N CYS A 308 -0.93 9.32 25.66
CA CYS A 308 -1.90 8.71 24.76
C CYS A 308 -2.30 7.32 25.24
N ALA A 309 -1.33 6.48 25.60
CA ALA A 309 -1.55 5.15 26.15
C ALA A 309 -2.35 5.20 27.47
N ALA A 310 -2.09 6.19 28.33
CA ALA A 310 -2.84 6.37 29.57
C ALA A 310 -4.29 6.81 29.33
N ARG A 311 -4.54 7.70 28.36
CA ARG A 311 -5.89 8.06 27.94
C ARG A 311 -6.62 6.87 27.35
N GLU A 312 -5.98 6.16 26.43
CA GLU A 312 -6.54 4.96 25.80
C GLU A 312 -6.83 3.86 26.84
N ALA A 313 -5.96 3.67 27.83
CA ALA A 313 -6.19 2.75 28.94
C ALA A 313 -7.35 3.20 29.84
N THR A 314 -7.52 4.51 30.07
CA THR A 314 -8.64 5.06 30.85
C THR A 314 -9.95 4.91 30.09
N ASP A 315 -9.97 5.29 28.81
CA ASP A 315 -11.13 5.17 27.93
C ASP A 315 -11.52 3.69 27.78
N GLN A 316 -10.54 2.79 27.62
CA GLN A 316 -10.77 1.35 27.58
C GLN A 316 -11.31 0.81 28.91
N TRP A 317 -10.78 1.27 30.06
CA TRP A 317 -11.28 0.86 31.38
C TRP A 317 -12.70 1.35 31.66
N GLU A 318 -13.02 2.58 31.25
CA GLU A 318 -14.38 3.14 31.32
C GLU A 318 -15.35 2.39 30.39
N ASP A 319 -14.94 2.08 29.16
CA ASP A 319 -15.73 1.31 28.20
C ASP A 319 -15.91 -0.16 28.61
N GLU A 320 -14.95 -0.76 29.34
CA GLU A 320 -15.05 -2.12 29.86
C GLU A 320 -15.96 -2.25 31.11
N GLY A 321 -16.48 -1.12 31.62
CA GLY A 321 -17.46 -1.07 32.72
C GLY A 321 -16.84 -0.87 34.10
N GLY A 322 -15.64 -0.28 34.18
CA GLY A 322 -14.93 0.02 35.42
C GLY A 322 -15.57 1.13 36.25
N TYR A 323 -16.79 0.96 36.77
CA TYR A 323 -17.28 1.74 37.90
C TYR A 323 -18.24 0.88 38.73
N CYS A 324 -17.78 0.41 39.90
CA CYS A 324 -18.61 -0.22 40.92
C CYS A 324 -18.90 0.81 42.03
N PRO A 325 -20.02 1.56 41.97
CA PRO A 325 -20.40 2.42 43.08
C PRO A 325 -20.86 1.53 44.25
N GLY A 326 -20.04 1.44 45.30
CA GLY A 326 -20.44 0.81 46.57
C GLY A 326 -19.46 -0.15 47.21
N VAL A 327 -18.26 -0.35 46.66
CA VAL A 327 -17.22 -1.16 47.32
C VAL A 327 -16.16 -0.22 47.88
N GLU A 328 -16.19 0.01 49.21
CA GLU A 328 -15.05 0.57 49.92
C GLU A 328 -13.84 -0.36 49.70
N THR A 329 -12.79 0.17 49.09
CA THR A 329 -11.53 -0.55 48.88
C THR A 329 -10.97 -0.95 50.25
N PRO A 330 -10.93 -2.25 50.61
CA PRO A 330 -10.35 -2.62 51.89
C PRO A 330 -8.84 -2.42 51.83
N ALA A 331 -8.29 -1.78 52.86
CA ALA A 331 -6.86 -1.63 53.06
C ALA A 331 -6.18 -3.01 53.08
N PRO A 332 -4.97 -3.15 52.50
CA PRO A 332 -4.31 -4.45 52.44
C PRO A 332 -3.87 -4.86 53.86
N ALA A 333 -4.50 -5.90 54.38
CA ALA A 333 -4.01 -6.61 55.55
C ALA A 333 -2.77 -7.41 55.14
N ALA A 334 -1.67 -7.17 55.86
CA ALA A 334 -0.48 -7.99 55.81
C ALA A 334 -0.79 -9.40 56.32
N GLU A 335 -0.14 -10.40 55.71
CA GLU A 335 0.36 -11.68 56.26
C GLU A 335 0.38 -12.77 55.16
N PRO A 336 1.04 -13.91 55.36
CA PRO A 336 2.43 -14.10 55.76
C PRO A 336 3.17 -15.05 54.79
N ARG A 337 4.49 -15.07 54.92
CA ARG A 337 5.44 -15.94 54.22
C ARG A 337 5.20 -17.42 54.60
N VAL A 338 5.08 -18.29 53.60
CA VAL A 338 5.19 -19.76 53.78
C VAL A 338 6.19 -20.31 52.75
N GLU A 339 7.11 -21.10 53.27
CA GLU A 339 8.27 -21.74 52.64
C GLU A 339 7.92 -22.96 51.77
N ASP A 340 8.92 -23.35 50.98
CA ASP A 340 8.98 -24.30 49.87
C ASP A 340 8.69 -25.78 50.18
N ALA A 341 8.16 -26.52 49.18
CA ALA A 341 8.49 -27.92 48.89
C ALA A 341 8.07 -28.33 47.45
N PRO A 342 8.66 -29.38 46.83
CA PRO A 342 9.08 -29.35 45.42
C PRO A 342 8.11 -30.02 44.43
N ALA A 343 8.06 -29.51 43.20
CA ALA A 343 7.29 -30.09 42.09
C ALA A 343 8.20 -30.90 41.14
N ALA A 344 7.79 -32.16 40.95
CA ALA A 344 8.35 -33.11 40.00
C ALA A 344 8.01 -32.76 38.54
N ALA A 345 8.86 -33.25 37.63
CA ALA A 345 8.81 -33.07 36.20
C ALA A 345 7.54 -33.60 35.52
N ALA A 346 6.99 -32.83 34.58
CA ALA A 346 6.15 -33.30 33.48
C ALA A 346 6.44 -32.46 32.23
N GLU A 347 6.87 -33.12 31.15
CA GLU A 347 7.08 -32.52 29.83
C GLU A 347 5.75 -32.01 29.24
N PRO A 348 5.70 -30.79 28.69
CA PRO A 348 4.55 -30.35 27.90
C PRO A 348 4.70 -30.80 26.43
N ALA A 349 3.64 -31.44 25.93
CA ALA A 349 3.47 -31.78 24.52
C ALA A 349 3.52 -30.52 23.63
N ALA A 350 4.21 -30.64 22.50
CA ALA A 350 4.46 -29.58 21.54
C ALA A 350 3.17 -28.91 21.02
N ALA A 351 3.14 -27.58 21.08
CA ALA A 351 2.09 -26.76 20.48
C ALA A 351 2.17 -26.80 18.93
N PRO A 352 1.05 -26.79 18.20
CA PRO A 352 1.06 -26.80 16.75
C PRO A 352 1.50 -25.44 16.17
N VAL A 353 2.42 -25.53 15.22
CA VAL A 353 3.08 -24.44 14.49
C VAL A 353 2.06 -23.62 13.66
N THR A 354 2.11 -22.28 13.78
CA THR A 354 1.38 -21.27 12.99
C THR A 354 1.54 -21.45 11.47
N ALA A 355 0.48 -21.19 10.70
CA ALA A 355 0.56 -21.19 9.23
C ALA A 355 1.49 -20.07 8.74
N GLY A 356 2.62 -20.44 8.14
CA GLY A 356 3.60 -19.52 7.58
C GLY A 356 3.28 -19.08 6.14
N PRO A 357 4.12 -18.22 5.56
CA PRO A 357 4.07 -17.83 4.13
C PRO A 357 4.02 -19.05 3.20
N SER A 358 3.28 -18.95 2.10
CA SER A 358 3.16 -20.04 1.11
C SER A 358 4.48 -20.24 0.36
N LEU A 359 4.89 -21.50 0.18
CA LEU A 359 6.07 -21.86 -0.60
C LEU A 359 5.71 -22.25 -2.05
N PRO A 360 6.65 -22.12 -3.01
CA PRO A 360 6.47 -22.64 -4.37
C PRO A 360 6.20 -24.15 -4.40
N THR A 361 5.58 -24.65 -5.47
CA THR A 361 5.24 -26.09 -5.59
C THR A 361 6.50 -26.96 -5.54
N GLY A 362 6.53 -27.92 -4.62
CA GLY A 362 7.67 -28.82 -4.41
C GLY A 362 8.74 -28.30 -3.43
N MET A 363 8.50 -27.16 -2.78
CA MET A 363 9.33 -26.63 -1.68
C MET A 363 8.64 -26.87 -0.33
N TYR A 364 9.43 -27.19 0.70
CA TYR A 364 8.92 -27.53 2.02
C TYR A 364 9.76 -26.88 3.12
N PHE A 365 9.10 -26.33 4.15
CA PHE A 365 9.78 -25.95 5.38
C PHE A 365 10.16 -27.20 6.16
N LEU A 366 11.39 -27.23 6.66
CA LEU A 366 11.85 -28.17 7.67
C LEU A 366 12.10 -27.39 8.97
N PRO A 367 11.45 -27.77 10.08
CA PRO A 367 11.88 -27.30 11.39
C PRO A 367 13.22 -27.95 11.73
N LEU A 368 14.25 -27.14 12.03
CA LEU A 368 15.49 -27.68 12.58
C LEU A 368 15.33 -27.85 14.10
N PRO A 369 15.80 -28.97 14.69
CA PRO A 369 15.76 -29.17 16.13
C PRO A 369 16.73 -28.19 16.81
N SER A 370 16.23 -27.05 17.24
CA SER A 370 16.94 -26.07 18.08
C SER A 370 16.40 -26.10 19.51
N THR A 371 17.29 -25.96 20.50
CA THR A 371 16.96 -25.96 21.92
C THR A 371 16.47 -24.59 22.46
N ARG A 372 16.17 -23.59 21.61
CA ARG A 372 15.65 -22.28 22.05
C ARG A 372 14.61 -21.70 21.09
N TYR A 373 13.63 -21.02 21.70
CA TYR A 373 12.33 -20.52 21.21
C TYR A 373 12.33 -19.47 20.08
N SER A 374 13.31 -19.48 19.17
CA SER A 374 13.31 -18.71 17.92
C SER A 374 13.86 -19.60 16.80
N ASP A 375 12.94 -20.34 16.18
CA ASP A 375 13.21 -21.50 15.33
C ASP A 375 13.89 -21.12 14.00
N TRP A 376 15.01 -21.76 13.73
CA TRP A 376 15.71 -21.71 12.45
C TRP A 376 14.98 -22.62 11.47
N TRP A 377 14.77 -22.15 10.25
CA TRP A 377 14.10 -22.91 9.21
C TRP A 377 15.15 -23.51 8.28
N ALA A 378 14.94 -24.76 7.85
CA ALA A 378 15.57 -25.32 6.66
C ALA A 378 14.51 -25.37 5.53
N ILE A 379 14.93 -25.34 4.26
CA ILE A 379 14.02 -25.47 3.12
C ILE A 379 14.47 -26.68 2.33
N ARG A 380 13.54 -27.57 2.02
CA ARG A 380 13.77 -28.68 1.10
C ARG A 380 13.15 -28.40 -0.24
N CYS A 381 13.97 -28.53 -1.28
CA CYS A 381 13.53 -28.64 -2.65
C CYS A 381 13.40 -30.11 -3.07
N GLY A 382 12.17 -30.57 -3.34
CA GLY A 382 11.91 -31.90 -3.89
C GLY A 382 12.21 -32.04 -5.40
N ARG A 383 12.66 -30.97 -6.06
CA ARG A 383 12.81 -30.89 -7.52
C ARG A 383 14.25 -30.85 -8.02
N CYS A 384 15.23 -30.56 -7.17
CA CYS A 384 16.66 -30.44 -7.55
C CYS A 384 17.29 -31.75 -8.03
N THR A 385 16.87 -32.90 -7.48
CA THR A 385 17.49 -34.20 -7.80
C THR A 385 16.43 -35.28 -7.93
N GLY A 386 15.74 -35.36 -9.08
CA GLY A 386 14.99 -36.56 -9.50
C GLY A 386 14.09 -37.23 -8.43
N GLY A 387 13.36 -36.44 -7.64
CA GLY A 387 12.49 -36.95 -6.56
C GLY A 387 13.13 -37.08 -5.19
N MET A 388 14.42 -36.75 -5.03
CA MET A 388 15.07 -36.58 -3.73
C MET A 388 14.97 -35.13 -3.25
N TYR A 389 14.63 -34.98 -1.98
CA TYR A 389 14.58 -33.68 -1.31
C TYR A 389 15.98 -33.18 -1.02
N THR A 390 16.41 -32.12 -1.70
CA THR A 390 17.67 -31.41 -1.46
C THR A 390 17.42 -30.27 -0.49
N GLU A 391 18.17 -30.22 0.61
CA GLU A 391 18.14 -29.07 1.52
C GLU A 391 18.87 -27.88 0.89
N LEU A 392 18.23 -26.72 0.87
CA LEU A 392 18.85 -25.50 0.39
C LEU A 392 19.89 -25.02 1.40
N PRO A 393 21.11 -24.67 0.96
CA PRO A 393 22.11 -24.13 1.87
C PRO A 393 21.66 -22.75 2.35
N GLY A 394 21.42 -22.60 3.64
CA GLY A 394 21.06 -21.32 4.26
C GLY A 394 20.50 -21.49 5.66
N GLU A 395 20.65 -20.44 6.44
CA GLU A 395 20.12 -20.31 7.78
C GLU A 395 19.22 -19.07 7.80
N TRP A 396 17.93 -19.24 8.09
CA TRP A 396 16.95 -18.16 7.99
C TRP A 396 16.37 -17.85 9.37
N ASN A 397 16.39 -16.55 9.70
CA ASN A 397 15.99 -16.02 11.00
C ASN A 397 14.49 -16.19 11.26
N ASP A 398 13.68 -16.26 10.21
CA ASP A 398 12.24 -16.54 10.29
C ASP A 398 11.69 -17.24 9.03
N LYS A 399 10.40 -17.59 9.07
CA LYS A 399 9.69 -18.24 7.95
C LYS A 399 9.58 -17.38 6.70
N SER A 400 9.58 -16.05 6.83
CA SER A 400 9.46 -15.12 5.70
C SER A 400 10.77 -15.02 4.95
N ASP A 401 11.88 -14.95 5.66
CA ASP A 401 13.23 -15.03 5.10
C ASP A 401 13.45 -16.37 4.39
N ALA A 402 13.02 -17.47 5.01
CA ALA A 402 13.04 -18.79 4.38
C ALA A 402 12.11 -18.86 3.17
N ALA A 403 10.90 -18.29 3.23
CA ALA A 403 9.99 -18.27 2.07
C ALA A 403 10.56 -17.47 0.89
N ARG A 404 11.24 -16.35 1.16
CA ARG A 404 11.91 -15.55 0.14
C ARG A 404 13.06 -16.34 -0.49
N ALA A 405 13.92 -16.97 0.31
CA ALA A 405 15.00 -17.80 -0.20
C ALA A 405 14.49 -19.02 -1.01
N ALA A 406 13.37 -19.63 -0.59
CA ALA A 406 12.70 -20.68 -1.35
C ALA A 406 12.22 -20.18 -2.73
N HIS A 407 11.65 -18.98 -2.78
CA HIS A 407 11.24 -18.35 -4.03
C HIS A 407 12.44 -18.06 -4.91
N ASP A 408 13.49 -17.43 -4.39
CA ASP A 408 14.69 -17.09 -5.16
C ASP A 408 15.37 -18.34 -5.74
N HIS A 409 15.46 -19.41 -4.95
CA HIS A 409 15.98 -20.68 -5.42
C HIS A 409 15.06 -21.34 -6.46
N TYR A 410 13.74 -21.31 -6.25
CA TYR A 410 12.78 -21.78 -7.26
C TYR A 410 12.94 -21.02 -8.58
N GLU A 411 13.03 -19.69 -8.52
CA GLU A 411 13.27 -18.80 -9.66
C GLU A 411 14.57 -19.11 -10.39
N ALA A 412 15.65 -19.42 -9.66
CA ALA A 412 16.96 -19.66 -10.25
C ALA A 412 17.13 -21.09 -10.80
N ALA A 413 16.69 -22.10 -10.04
CA ALA A 413 17.03 -23.50 -10.30
C ALA A 413 15.94 -24.29 -11.03
N HIS A 414 14.66 -23.95 -10.81
CA HIS A 414 13.53 -24.73 -11.33
C HIS A 414 12.75 -24.01 -12.39
N ARG A 415 12.57 -22.70 -12.22
CA ARG A 415 11.79 -21.89 -13.14
C ARG A 415 12.37 -21.91 -14.56
N PRO A 416 13.69 -21.92 -14.83
CA PRO A 416 14.18 -22.03 -16.21
C PRO A 416 13.79 -23.35 -16.89
N ALA A 417 13.72 -24.45 -16.14
CA ALA A 417 13.32 -25.77 -16.66
C ALA A 417 11.80 -25.90 -16.81
N ASP A 418 11.03 -25.41 -15.84
CA ASP A 418 9.56 -25.39 -15.87
C ASP A 418 9.02 -24.36 -16.88
N ASP A 419 9.76 -23.29 -17.14
CA ASP A 419 9.35 -22.25 -18.07
C ASP A 419 9.70 -22.59 -19.52
N MET A 420 10.50 -23.62 -19.82
CA MET A 420 10.83 -24.03 -21.20
C MET A 420 9.55 -24.14 -22.03
N LEU A 421 9.42 -23.31 -23.06
CA LEU A 421 8.22 -23.32 -23.89
C LEU A 421 8.17 -24.61 -24.69
N ALA A 422 7.05 -25.32 -24.61
CA ALA A 422 6.81 -26.47 -25.48
C ALA A 422 6.71 -26.00 -26.94
N THR A 423 7.02 -26.87 -27.90
CA THR A 423 6.93 -26.56 -29.34
C THR A 423 5.54 -26.01 -29.73
N GLU A 424 4.49 -26.52 -29.09
CA GLU A 424 3.11 -26.06 -29.29
C GLU A 424 2.87 -24.64 -28.76
N GLU A 425 3.50 -24.27 -27.63
CA GLU A 425 3.42 -22.93 -27.04
C GLU A 425 4.18 -21.91 -27.89
N ILE A 426 5.34 -22.29 -28.46
CA ILE A 426 6.08 -21.46 -29.42
C ILE A 426 5.22 -21.24 -30.67
N ALA A 427 4.64 -22.30 -31.23
CA ALA A 427 3.74 -22.20 -32.39
C ALA A 427 2.46 -21.39 -32.09
N GLU A 428 2.00 -21.35 -30.83
CA GLU A 428 0.92 -20.48 -30.39
C GLU A 428 1.37 -19.01 -30.37
N LEU A 429 2.55 -18.72 -29.84
CA LEU A 429 3.12 -17.37 -29.82
C LEU A 429 3.38 -16.81 -31.21
N ASP A 430 3.79 -17.64 -32.18
CA ASP A 430 3.96 -17.24 -33.57
C ASP A 430 2.66 -16.73 -34.21
N ARG A 431 1.49 -17.12 -33.68
CA ARG A 431 0.18 -16.59 -34.11
C ARG A 431 -0.10 -15.20 -33.56
N TRP A 432 0.68 -14.75 -32.58
CA TRP A 432 0.54 -13.47 -31.89
C TRP A 432 1.82 -12.61 -32.02
N PRO A 433 2.14 -12.09 -33.22
CA PRO A 433 3.34 -11.30 -33.48
C PRO A 433 3.24 -9.88 -32.88
N LEU A 434 3.05 -9.77 -31.57
CA LEU A 434 2.79 -8.52 -30.86
C LEU A 434 4.04 -7.65 -30.82
N SER A 435 3.86 -6.36 -31.13
CA SER A 435 4.90 -5.34 -30.96
C SER A 435 5.17 -5.05 -29.50
N ASP A 436 6.31 -4.43 -29.18
CA ASP A 436 6.61 -3.97 -27.82
C ASP A 436 5.50 -3.09 -27.23
N ALA A 437 4.93 -2.21 -28.05
CA ALA A 437 3.84 -1.34 -27.62
C ALA A 437 2.55 -2.12 -27.32
N GLN A 438 2.24 -3.18 -28.09
CA GLN A 438 1.10 -4.06 -27.83
C GLN A 438 1.32 -4.91 -26.58
N ARG A 439 2.54 -5.45 -26.38
CA ARG A 439 2.94 -6.19 -25.18
C ARG A 439 2.84 -5.32 -23.93
N THR A 440 3.32 -4.08 -24.02
CA THR A 440 3.21 -3.08 -22.94
C THR A 440 1.75 -2.81 -22.56
N VAL A 441 0.85 -2.69 -23.53
CA VAL A 441 -0.60 -2.50 -23.25
C VAL A 441 -1.20 -3.72 -22.56
N LEU A 442 -0.83 -4.95 -22.96
CA LEU A 442 -1.25 -6.16 -22.24
C LEU A 442 -0.75 -6.15 -20.79
N SER A 443 0.52 -5.80 -20.57
CA SER A 443 1.09 -5.70 -19.22
C SER A 443 0.33 -4.67 -18.35
N TRP A 444 0.04 -3.46 -18.87
CA TRP A 444 -0.78 -2.48 -18.14
C TRP A 444 -2.20 -2.97 -17.83
N THR A 445 -2.78 -3.83 -18.68
CA THR A 445 -4.10 -4.42 -18.38
C THR A 445 -4.07 -5.48 -17.28
N GLU A 446 -2.90 -6.00 -16.88
CA GLU A 446 -2.77 -6.97 -15.77
C GLU A 446 -3.18 -6.35 -14.44
N TYR A 447 -2.67 -5.15 -14.20
CA TYR A 447 -3.00 -4.32 -13.03
C TYR A 447 -4.29 -3.51 -13.24
N ALA A 448 -4.96 -3.79 -14.36
CA ALA A 448 -6.22 -3.19 -14.78
C ALA A 448 -6.12 -1.65 -14.86
N GLU A 449 -5.02 -1.15 -15.40
CA GLU A 449 -4.71 0.28 -15.45
C GLU A 449 -5.20 0.96 -16.73
N VAL A 450 -5.73 0.19 -17.70
CA VAL A 450 -6.15 0.73 -19.00
C VAL A 450 -7.65 1.02 -19.01
N ALA A 451 -8.02 2.26 -19.32
CA ALA A 451 -9.42 2.70 -19.44
C ALA A 451 -9.66 3.57 -20.67
N GLU A 452 -10.89 3.55 -21.19
CA GLU A 452 -11.38 4.52 -22.19
C GLU A 452 -12.02 5.73 -21.49
N PHE A 453 -11.65 6.91 -21.97
CA PHE A 453 -12.20 8.21 -21.64
C PHE A 453 -12.70 8.89 -22.93
N ASP A 454 -13.41 10.01 -22.79
CA ASP A 454 -14.00 10.76 -23.91
C ASP A 454 -12.95 11.21 -24.95
N ASP A 455 -11.69 11.40 -24.53
CA ASP A 455 -10.58 11.81 -25.38
C ASP A 455 -9.67 10.65 -25.85
N GLY A 456 -10.00 9.39 -25.50
CA GLY A 456 -9.32 8.19 -25.96
C GLY A 456 -8.92 7.22 -24.85
N PHE A 457 -7.89 6.41 -25.10
CA PHE A 457 -7.45 5.36 -24.18
C PHE A 457 -6.26 5.81 -23.35
N TRP A 458 -6.28 5.48 -22.07
CA TRP A 458 -5.25 5.86 -21.11
C TRP A 458 -4.84 4.68 -20.25
N ALA A 459 -3.54 4.56 -19.97
CA ALA A 459 -3.02 3.75 -18.87
C ALA A 459 -2.83 4.67 -17.66
N LEU A 460 -3.36 4.27 -16.50
CA LEU A 460 -3.38 5.04 -15.26
C LEU A 460 -2.50 4.36 -14.19
N ASP A 461 -1.63 5.12 -13.51
CA ASP A 461 -0.87 4.64 -12.35
C ASP A 461 0.13 3.48 -12.61
N CYS A 462 0.91 3.58 -13.70
CA CYS A 462 1.82 2.50 -14.16
C CYS A 462 3.11 2.39 -13.37
N VAL A 463 3.31 1.29 -12.63
CA VAL A 463 4.35 1.22 -11.60
C VAL A 463 5.03 -0.15 -11.54
N PRO A 464 6.37 -0.17 -11.48
CA PRO A 464 6.98 -0.89 -10.35
C PRO A 464 7.44 0.03 -9.21
N ASP A 465 7.98 1.24 -9.48
CA ASP A 465 8.58 2.10 -8.43
C ASP A 465 8.19 3.61 -8.47
N ARG A 466 7.02 3.93 -9.06
CA ARG A 466 6.25 5.22 -9.05
C ARG A 466 7.00 6.54 -9.35
N TRP A 467 7.05 6.91 -10.64
CA TRP A 467 6.78 8.30 -11.06
C TRP A 467 5.50 8.37 -11.91
N ASP A 468 4.67 9.35 -11.54
CA ASP A 468 3.31 9.64 -11.96
C ASP A 468 3.20 10.00 -13.45
N VAL A 469 2.83 9.04 -14.31
CA VAL A 469 2.51 9.31 -15.72
C VAL A 469 1.31 8.50 -16.22
N ASN A 470 0.15 9.16 -16.24
CA ASN A 470 -0.95 8.73 -17.12
C ASN A 470 -0.46 8.77 -18.57
N LYS A 471 -0.52 7.65 -19.28
CA LYS A 471 -0.01 7.56 -20.66
C LYS A 471 -1.15 7.34 -21.63
N ARG A 472 -1.30 8.26 -22.59
CA ARG A 472 -2.26 8.11 -23.68
C ARG A 472 -1.81 6.98 -24.61
N ILE A 473 -2.71 6.04 -24.86
CA ILE A 473 -2.49 4.87 -25.70
C ILE A 473 -3.10 5.12 -27.08
N ALA A 474 -2.42 4.69 -28.14
CA ALA A 474 -2.97 4.76 -29.49
C ALA A 474 -4.25 3.91 -29.59
N ARG A 475 -5.35 4.53 -30.05
CA ARG A 475 -6.67 3.91 -30.21
C ARG A 475 -6.62 2.59 -30.98
N THR A 476 -5.84 2.52 -32.06
CA THR A 476 -5.70 1.32 -32.89
C THR A 476 -5.10 0.13 -32.14
N ARG A 477 -4.26 0.36 -31.12
CA ARG A 477 -3.64 -0.72 -30.32
C ARG A 477 -4.66 -1.39 -29.42
N VAL A 478 -5.37 -0.61 -28.60
CA VAL A 478 -6.37 -1.14 -27.66
C VAL A 478 -7.52 -1.80 -28.42
N THR A 479 -8.02 -1.14 -29.45
CA THR A 479 -9.11 -1.70 -30.28
C THR A 479 -8.67 -2.93 -31.07
N GLY A 480 -7.42 -3.00 -31.55
CA GLY A 480 -6.85 -4.18 -32.21
C GLY A 480 -6.71 -5.38 -31.27
N LEU A 481 -6.18 -5.17 -30.06
CA LEU A 481 -6.07 -6.21 -29.03
C LEU A 481 -7.44 -6.72 -28.56
N TRP A 482 -8.42 -5.81 -28.42
CA TRP A 482 -9.80 -6.18 -28.14
C TRP A 482 -10.42 -6.96 -29.30
N ALA A 483 -10.28 -6.51 -30.55
CA ALA A 483 -10.84 -7.20 -31.72
C ALA A 483 -10.25 -8.60 -31.87
N ALA A 484 -8.97 -8.77 -31.53
CA ALA A 484 -8.26 -10.05 -31.52
C ALA A 484 -8.68 -11.01 -30.38
N GLY A 485 -9.55 -10.57 -29.47
CA GLY A 485 -10.00 -11.40 -28.34
C GLY A 485 -9.02 -11.44 -27.16
N LEU A 486 -7.99 -10.59 -27.13
CA LEU A 486 -6.99 -10.56 -26.04
C LEU A 486 -7.40 -9.69 -24.86
N LEU A 487 -8.27 -8.71 -25.09
CA LEU A 487 -8.81 -7.83 -24.04
C LEU A 487 -10.33 -7.94 -23.96
N ASP A 488 -10.88 -7.89 -22.75
CA ASP A 488 -12.30 -7.74 -22.46
C ASP A 488 -12.60 -6.34 -21.91
N VAL A 489 -13.83 -5.88 -22.10
CA VAL A 489 -14.29 -4.58 -21.57
C VAL A 489 -15.18 -4.84 -20.36
N HIS A 490 -14.87 -4.18 -19.27
CA HIS A 490 -15.68 -4.12 -18.07
C HIS A 490 -16.31 -2.74 -17.94
N LEU A 491 -17.63 -2.68 -17.85
CA LEU A 491 -18.37 -1.43 -17.66
C LEU A 491 -18.40 -1.10 -16.17
N GLU A 492 -17.76 0.00 -15.78
CA GLU A 492 -17.88 0.51 -14.41
C GLU A 492 -19.19 1.28 -14.24
N ALA A 493 -19.73 1.32 -13.01
CA ALA A 493 -20.99 2.01 -12.70
C ALA A 493 -20.98 3.52 -13.00
N ASN A 494 -19.80 4.12 -13.15
CA ASN A 494 -19.63 5.52 -13.54
C ASN A 494 -19.73 5.73 -15.06
N GLY A 495 -19.89 4.68 -15.89
CA GLY A 495 -19.86 4.77 -17.35
C GLY A 495 -18.46 4.78 -17.96
N ARG A 496 -17.41 4.54 -17.17
CA ARG A 496 -16.06 4.30 -17.69
C ARG A 496 -15.92 2.86 -18.14
N ARG A 497 -15.13 2.65 -19.19
CA ARG A 497 -14.83 1.33 -19.71
C ARG A 497 -13.41 0.96 -19.33
N ARG A 498 -13.29 -0.05 -18.48
CA ARG A 498 -12.00 -0.59 -18.06
C ARG A 498 -11.66 -1.82 -18.88
N PHE A 499 -10.40 -1.95 -19.28
CA PHE A 499 -9.92 -3.10 -20.04
C PHE A 499 -9.26 -4.10 -19.11
N LEU A 500 -9.66 -5.36 -19.24
CA LEU A 500 -9.09 -6.49 -18.53
C LEU A 500 -8.55 -7.48 -19.55
N MET A 501 -7.48 -8.21 -19.22
CA MET A 501 -7.07 -9.31 -20.09
C MET A 501 -8.14 -10.41 -20.11
N SER A 502 -8.51 -10.84 -21.31
CA SER A 502 -9.35 -12.02 -21.50
C SER A 502 -8.58 -13.28 -21.06
N PRO A 503 -9.23 -14.45 -20.91
CA PRO A 503 -8.53 -15.71 -20.66
C PRO A 503 -7.44 -15.99 -21.70
N THR A 504 -7.70 -15.70 -22.97
CA THR A 504 -6.71 -15.80 -24.07
C THR A 504 -5.60 -14.78 -23.89
N GLY A 505 -5.91 -13.52 -23.56
CA GLY A 505 -4.92 -12.49 -23.28
C GLY A 505 -3.97 -12.86 -22.15
N LYS A 506 -4.49 -13.39 -21.04
CA LYS A 506 -3.68 -13.86 -19.90
C LYS A 506 -2.76 -15.01 -20.27
N ARG A 507 -3.25 -15.96 -21.09
CA ARG A 507 -2.43 -17.07 -21.60
C ARG A 507 -1.30 -16.54 -22.48
N VAL A 508 -1.62 -15.70 -23.47
CA VAL A 508 -0.63 -15.11 -24.39
C VAL A 508 0.39 -14.25 -23.65
N HIS A 509 -0.05 -13.41 -22.70
CA HIS A 509 0.84 -12.58 -21.88
C HIS A 509 1.84 -13.44 -21.08
N ARG A 510 1.36 -14.53 -20.45
CA ARG A 510 2.22 -15.47 -19.72
C ARG A 510 3.24 -16.15 -20.63
N LEU A 511 2.81 -16.58 -21.81
CA LEU A 511 3.69 -17.22 -22.80
C LEU A 511 4.75 -16.24 -23.31
N LEU A 512 4.38 -14.98 -23.59
CA LEU A 512 5.30 -13.94 -24.02
C LEU A 512 6.37 -13.65 -22.97
N TRP A 513 5.95 -13.50 -21.71
CA TRP A 513 6.88 -13.25 -20.60
C TRP A 513 7.89 -14.40 -20.43
N ARG A 514 7.44 -15.66 -20.57
CA ARG A 514 8.33 -16.85 -20.59
C ARG A 514 9.29 -16.82 -21.79
N ALA A 515 8.79 -16.49 -22.98
CA ALA A 515 9.57 -16.44 -24.21
C ALA A 515 10.67 -15.38 -24.17
N GLU A 516 10.36 -14.20 -23.64
CA GLU A 516 11.31 -13.08 -23.50
C GLU A 516 12.45 -13.44 -22.55
N ARG A 517 12.16 -14.06 -21.39
CA ARG A 517 13.21 -14.52 -20.46
C ARG A 517 14.13 -15.57 -21.08
N GLN A 518 13.64 -16.33 -22.06
CA GLN A 518 14.43 -17.35 -22.76
C GLN A 518 15.10 -16.84 -24.04
N GLY A 519 14.82 -15.60 -24.45
CA GLY A 519 15.30 -15.06 -25.72
C GLY A 519 14.76 -15.80 -26.95
N VAL A 520 13.60 -16.48 -26.84
CA VAL A 520 13.02 -17.29 -27.94
C VAL A 520 12.27 -16.42 -28.95
N ILE A 521 11.77 -15.25 -28.53
CA ILE A 521 11.00 -14.37 -29.38
C ILE A 521 11.48 -12.93 -29.22
N GLU A 522 11.85 -12.31 -30.33
CA GLU A 522 12.06 -10.87 -30.41
C GLU A 522 10.74 -10.14 -30.71
N PRO A 523 10.49 -8.98 -30.10
CA PRO A 523 9.33 -8.17 -30.40
C PRO A 523 9.34 -7.62 -31.82
N VAL A 524 8.16 -7.60 -32.46
CA VAL A 524 8.02 -7.01 -33.79
C VAL A 524 8.06 -5.48 -33.67
N THR A 525 8.81 -4.82 -34.54
CA THR A 525 9.01 -3.36 -34.47
C THR A 525 7.75 -2.53 -34.74
N LYS A 526 6.74 -3.11 -35.41
CA LYS A 526 5.48 -2.44 -35.77
C LYS A 526 4.29 -3.21 -35.20
N ASP A 527 3.26 -2.47 -34.79
CA ASP A 527 2.00 -3.04 -34.31
C ASP A 527 1.42 -4.02 -35.35
N ALA A 528 1.25 -5.28 -34.95
CA ALA A 528 0.71 -6.29 -35.84
C ALA A 528 -0.79 -6.10 -36.05
N LYS A 529 -1.24 -6.36 -37.28
CA LYS A 529 -2.65 -6.46 -37.63
C LYS A 529 -3.15 -7.84 -37.21
N LEU A 530 -3.66 -7.93 -35.99
CA LEU A 530 -4.18 -9.18 -35.44
C LEU A 530 -5.53 -9.51 -36.09
N PRO A 531 -5.79 -10.79 -36.44
CA PRO A 531 -7.06 -11.21 -37.00
C PRO A 531 -8.17 -11.05 -35.95
N PRO A 532 -9.31 -10.40 -36.28
CA PRO A 532 -10.39 -10.22 -35.32
C PRO A 532 -11.14 -11.54 -35.08
N VAL A 533 -11.58 -11.77 -33.84
CA VAL A 533 -12.50 -12.88 -33.55
C VAL A 533 -13.86 -12.61 -34.21
N PRO A 534 -14.57 -13.64 -34.74
CA PRO A 534 -15.80 -13.44 -35.49
C PRO A 534 -16.88 -12.61 -34.77
N THR A 535 -16.95 -12.74 -33.45
CA THR A 535 -17.91 -12.02 -32.58
C THR A 535 -17.60 -10.53 -32.42
N ARG A 536 -16.40 -10.07 -32.83
CA ARG A 536 -15.93 -8.68 -32.68
C ARG A 536 -15.60 -8.01 -34.01
N SER A 537 -16.00 -8.60 -35.13
CA SER A 537 -15.77 -8.09 -36.48
C SER A 537 -16.49 -6.76 -36.77
N GLY A 538 -17.56 -6.44 -36.03
CA GLY A 538 -18.31 -5.17 -36.14
C GLY A 538 -17.55 -3.91 -35.67
N GLY A 539 -16.33 -4.07 -35.18
CA GLY A 539 -15.50 -2.97 -34.68
C GLY A 539 -15.86 -2.57 -33.25
N TYR A 540 -14.91 -1.90 -32.58
CA TYR A 540 -15.11 -1.41 -31.21
C TYR A 540 -16.04 -0.18 -31.22
N PRO A 541 -17.14 -0.15 -30.44
CA PRO A 541 -18.03 1.00 -30.33
C PRO A 541 -17.38 2.07 -29.46
N LEU A 542 -16.81 3.13 -30.03
CA LEU A 542 -16.02 4.10 -29.25
C LEU A 542 -16.89 5.13 -28.55
N MET A 543 -16.54 5.43 -27.31
CA MET A 543 -17.21 6.43 -26.49
C MET A 543 -17.04 7.82 -27.09
N SER A 544 -15.83 8.14 -27.58
CA SER A 544 -15.52 9.37 -28.31
C SER A 544 -16.34 9.59 -29.60
N GLU A 545 -17.03 8.56 -30.10
CA GLU A 545 -17.91 8.63 -31.28
C GLU A 545 -19.40 8.53 -30.91
N GLY A 546 -19.72 8.57 -29.61
CA GLY A 546 -21.08 8.40 -29.11
C GLY A 546 -21.66 7.00 -29.34
N ARG A 547 -20.81 5.97 -29.52
CA ARG A 547 -21.23 4.57 -29.71
C ARG A 547 -21.07 3.81 -28.40
N TYR A 548 -22.14 3.15 -27.96
CA TYR A 548 -22.22 2.46 -26.66
C TYR A 548 -22.38 0.95 -26.82
N PHE A 549 -21.89 0.18 -25.84
CA PHE A 549 -22.17 -1.25 -25.77
C PHE A 549 -23.65 -1.50 -25.43
N LYS A 550 -24.17 -2.67 -25.82
CA LYS A 550 -25.55 -3.05 -25.49
C LYS A 550 -25.72 -3.12 -23.96
N GLY A 551 -26.60 -2.27 -23.42
CA GLY A 551 -26.86 -2.18 -21.98
C GLY A 551 -26.01 -1.13 -21.24
N GLU A 552 -25.12 -0.42 -21.93
CA GLU A 552 -24.42 0.72 -21.38
C GLU A 552 -25.35 1.95 -21.44
N GLU A 553 -25.69 2.50 -20.27
CA GLU A 553 -26.47 3.73 -20.20
C GLU A 553 -25.60 4.93 -20.55
N ARG A 554 -26.09 5.75 -21.46
CA ARG A 554 -25.48 7.01 -21.82
C ARG A 554 -25.55 7.97 -20.63
N ARG A 555 -24.45 8.65 -20.31
CA ARG A 555 -24.46 9.67 -19.24
C ARG A 555 -25.42 10.79 -19.59
N ALA A 556 -26.19 11.24 -18.60
CA ALA A 556 -27.17 12.32 -18.77
C ALA A 556 -26.53 13.64 -19.24
N ASP A 557 -25.23 13.83 -18.96
CA ASP A 557 -24.47 15.03 -19.31
C ASP A 557 -23.84 14.97 -20.72
N ASP A 558 -23.91 13.83 -21.41
CA ASP A 558 -23.34 13.72 -22.76
C ASP A 558 -24.20 14.53 -23.76
N PRO A 559 -23.63 15.43 -24.57
CA PRO A 559 -24.39 16.24 -25.52
C PRO A 559 -25.06 15.34 -26.56
N VAL A 560 -26.38 15.45 -26.74
CA VAL A 560 -27.15 14.67 -27.75
C VAL A 560 -26.45 14.79 -29.10
N PRO A 561 -25.99 13.68 -29.73
CA PRO A 561 -25.38 13.72 -31.05
C PRO A 561 -26.32 14.50 -31.95
N THR A 562 -25.87 15.67 -32.39
CA THR A 562 -26.64 16.47 -33.32
C THR A 562 -26.58 15.69 -34.62
N GLU A 563 -27.68 14.98 -34.92
CA GLU A 563 -27.84 14.27 -36.18
C GLU A 563 -27.54 15.28 -37.30
N PRO A 564 -26.60 14.97 -38.23
CA PRO A 564 -26.20 15.93 -39.25
C PRO A 564 -27.45 16.28 -40.08
N ALA A 565 -27.94 17.50 -39.89
CA ALA A 565 -29.14 17.97 -40.57
C ALA A 565 -28.94 17.81 -42.09
N PRO A 566 -29.91 17.23 -42.82
CA PRO A 566 -29.86 17.22 -44.27
C PRO A 566 -29.80 18.67 -44.75
N ALA A 567 -28.81 18.99 -45.58
CA ALA A 567 -28.63 20.32 -46.14
C ALA A 567 -29.91 20.75 -46.87
N SER A 568 -30.65 21.70 -46.30
CA SER A 568 -31.84 22.27 -46.92
C SER A 568 -31.77 23.79 -46.95
N LEU A 569 -32.13 24.30 -48.12
CA LEU A 569 -31.97 25.65 -48.62
C LEU A 569 -32.78 26.67 -47.83
N ALA A 570 -32.18 27.85 -47.67
CA ALA A 570 -32.73 29.03 -47.03
C ALA A 570 -34.05 29.49 -47.67
N VAL A 571 -35.06 29.71 -46.83
CA VAL A 571 -36.20 30.60 -47.11
C VAL A 571 -36.55 31.38 -45.85
N VAL A 572 -36.45 32.71 -45.97
CA VAL A 572 -37.06 33.76 -45.12
C VAL A 572 -38.45 34.02 -45.75
N PRO A 573 -39.60 34.26 -45.05
CA PRO A 573 -39.75 35.33 -44.03
C PRO A 573 -40.87 35.13 -42.96
N ALA A 574 -40.99 36.15 -42.09
CA ALA A 574 -42.23 36.92 -41.82
C ALA A 574 -42.56 37.14 -40.33
N THR A 575 -42.54 38.43 -39.97
CA THR A 575 -42.76 39.03 -38.65
C THR A 575 -44.25 39.37 -38.47
N ALA A 576 -44.87 38.99 -37.34
CA ALA A 576 -46.10 39.60 -36.79
C ALA A 576 -46.35 39.09 -35.33
N PRO A 577 -47.31 39.64 -34.56
CA PRO A 577 -47.10 40.67 -33.56
C PRO A 577 -47.26 40.20 -32.11
N VAL A 578 -46.72 41.00 -31.19
CA VAL A 578 -46.73 40.83 -29.73
C VAL A 578 -48.10 41.17 -29.13
N PRO A 579 -48.64 40.34 -28.21
CA PRO A 579 -49.55 40.81 -27.19
C PRO A 579 -48.91 40.76 -25.79
N THR A 580 -48.96 41.92 -25.15
CA THR A 580 -48.65 42.22 -23.76
C THR A 580 -49.75 41.76 -22.80
N THR A 581 -49.45 40.84 -21.89
CA THR A 581 -50.09 40.74 -20.56
C THR A 581 -49.16 40.04 -19.56
N PRO A 582 -48.96 40.56 -18.35
CA PRO A 582 -47.99 40.00 -17.39
C PRO A 582 -48.62 38.85 -16.57
N PRO A 583 -47.94 37.69 -16.41
CA PRO A 583 -48.33 36.75 -15.38
C PRO A 583 -47.58 37.03 -14.08
N THR A 584 -48.39 37.26 -13.08
CA THR A 584 -48.13 37.29 -11.65
C THR A 584 -47.18 36.17 -11.22
N ARG A 585 -46.11 36.54 -10.52
CA ARG A 585 -45.12 35.64 -9.92
C ARG A 585 -45.75 34.93 -8.71
N THR A 586 -46.26 33.72 -8.91
CA THR A 586 -46.57 32.79 -7.81
C THR A 586 -45.29 32.13 -7.34
N ASP A 587 -44.95 32.37 -6.07
CA ASP A 587 -43.92 31.66 -5.32
C ASP A 587 -44.16 30.15 -5.39
N GLN A 588 -43.30 29.42 -6.12
CA GLN A 588 -43.16 27.99 -5.95
C GLN A 588 -42.03 27.70 -4.96
N THR A 589 -42.46 27.32 -3.77
CA THR A 589 -41.69 26.67 -2.73
C THR A 589 -41.21 25.29 -3.21
N LEU A 590 -39.90 25.16 -3.41
CA LEU A 590 -39.25 23.85 -3.54
C LEU A 590 -39.46 23.03 -2.25
N PRO A 591 -39.69 21.70 -2.34
CA PRO A 591 -39.84 20.87 -1.15
C PRO A 591 -38.48 20.73 -0.45
N ARG A 592 -38.25 21.61 0.54
CA ARG A 592 -37.29 21.40 1.63
C ARG A 592 -37.66 20.14 2.39
N ARG A 593 -37.14 18.98 1.97
CA ARG A 593 -37.07 17.77 2.80
C ARG A 593 -35.78 16.99 2.54
N LEU A 594 -34.63 17.62 2.73
CA LEU A 594 -33.39 16.89 3.03
C LEU A 594 -32.49 17.54 4.10
N PHE A 595 -32.84 18.70 4.64
CA PHE A 595 -32.12 19.28 5.78
C PHE A 595 -33.11 19.94 6.75
N ALA A 596 -33.51 19.19 7.77
CA ALA A 596 -34.15 19.77 8.95
C ALA A 596 -33.05 20.37 9.86
N PRO A 597 -33.30 21.53 10.50
CA PRO A 597 -32.35 22.15 11.43
C PRO A 597 -32.16 21.30 12.70
N ARG A 598 -30.96 21.38 13.29
CA ARG A 598 -30.53 20.63 14.49
C ARG A 598 -31.38 20.87 15.75
N SER A 599 -32.23 21.88 15.81
CA SER A 599 -32.97 22.26 17.02
C SER A 599 -34.11 21.29 17.43
N ALA A 600 -34.46 20.30 16.62
CA ALA A 600 -35.39 19.24 17.01
C ALA A 600 -34.69 17.94 17.50
N ARG A 601 -33.35 17.94 17.65
CA ARG A 601 -32.57 16.77 18.06
C ARG A 601 -32.10 16.80 19.52
N GLU A 602 -32.33 17.89 20.24
CA GLU A 602 -31.87 18.12 21.63
C GLU A 602 -32.93 17.83 22.71
N GLN A 603 -33.86 16.90 22.45
CA GLN A 603 -34.67 16.31 23.52
C GLN A 603 -34.44 14.81 23.58
N ARG A 604 -33.21 14.42 23.94
CA ARG A 604 -32.96 13.15 24.64
C ARG A 604 -32.43 13.48 26.03
N PRO A 605 -32.98 12.91 27.11
CA PRO A 605 -32.47 13.12 28.46
C PRO A 605 -30.99 12.72 28.57
N ALA A 606 -30.24 13.44 29.40
CA ALA A 606 -28.79 13.30 29.60
C ALA A 606 -28.35 11.99 30.31
N ASP A 607 -29.21 10.97 30.38
CA ASP A 607 -28.98 9.76 31.17
C ASP A 607 -28.74 8.48 30.34
N VAL A 608 -28.39 8.60 29.06
CA VAL A 608 -27.93 7.41 28.29
C VAL A 608 -26.42 7.31 28.38
N ALA A 609 -25.96 6.83 29.54
CA ALA A 609 -24.62 6.31 29.72
C ALA A 609 -24.30 5.28 28.61
N ARG A 610 -23.08 5.32 28.09
CA ARG A 610 -22.53 4.34 27.15
C ARG A 610 -22.50 2.97 27.84
N SER A 611 -23.60 2.23 27.77
CA SER A 611 -23.60 0.82 28.13
C SER A 611 -22.97 0.05 26.97
N VAL A 612 -21.77 -0.50 27.18
CA VAL A 612 -21.31 -1.60 26.36
C VAL A 612 -22.26 -2.76 26.61
N ILE A 613 -23.24 -2.93 25.72
CA ILE A 613 -24.13 -4.09 25.71
C ILE A 613 -23.27 -5.31 25.41
N ARG A 614 -22.82 -6.02 26.44
CA ARG A 614 -22.37 -7.40 26.30
C ARG A 614 -23.59 -8.25 25.91
N ARG A 615 -23.44 -9.06 24.86
CA ARG A 615 -24.44 -10.08 24.48
C ARG A 615 -24.80 -10.90 25.75
N PRO A 616 -26.06 -11.28 25.97
CA PRO A 616 -26.33 -12.45 26.80
C PRO A 616 -25.69 -13.62 26.09
N GLN A 617 -24.50 -14.03 26.54
CA GLN A 617 -23.82 -15.18 25.97
C GLN A 617 -24.61 -16.42 26.36
N ARG A 618 -24.94 -17.27 25.37
CA ARG A 618 -25.50 -18.58 25.68
C ARG A 618 -24.45 -19.36 26.48
N ILE A 619 -24.86 -19.99 27.57
CA ILE A 619 -24.00 -20.93 28.30
C ILE A 619 -23.85 -22.17 27.40
N LEU A 620 -22.63 -22.38 26.88
CA LEU A 620 -22.29 -23.58 26.11
C LEU A 620 -22.60 -24.84 26.92
N THR A 621 -23.19 -25.85 26.28
CA THR A 621 -23.36 -27.17 26.94
C THR A 621 -21.96 -27.76 27.24
N PRO A 622 -21.84 -28.72 28.18
CA PRO A 622 -20.55 -29.36 28.45
C PRO A 622 -19.88 -29.92 27.18
N GLU A 623 -20.66 -30.51 26.28
CA GLU A 623 -20.18 -31.07 25.00
C GLU A 623 -19.71 -29.98 24.02
N GLU A 624 -20.39 -28.83 23.99
CA GLU A 624 -19.97 -27.67 23.19
C GLU A 624 -18.72 -27.01 23.76
N ARG A 625 -18.59 -26.97 25.11
CA ARG A 625 -17.39 -26.47 25.78
C ARG A 625 -16.18 -27.35 25.51
N GLU A 626 -16.36 -28.66 25.49
CA GLU A 626 -15.31 -29.61 25.15
C GLU A 626 -14.88 -29.43 23.68
N ARG A 627 -15.83 -29.31 22.75
CA ARG A 627 -15.55 -29.03 21.33
C ARG A 627 -14.84 -27.69 21.09
N VAL A 628 -15.16 -26.64 21.86
CA VAL A 628 -14.46 -25.34 21.79
C VAL A 628 -13.08 -25.41 22.46
N ARG A 629 -12.92 -26.20 23.53
CA ARG A 629 -11.64 -26.40 24.22
C ARG A 629 -10.63 -27.16 23.35
N ASP A 630 -11.11 -28.11 22.56
CA ASP A 630 -10.28 -28.89 21.63
C ASP A 630 -9.92 -28.10 20.35
N MET A 631 -10.39 -26.86 20.22
CA MET A 631 -10.12 -26.01 19.07
C MET A 631 -8.72 -25.38 19.12
N PRO A 632 -7.98 -25.36 18.00
CA PRO A 632 -6.77 -24.55 17.91
C PRO A 632 -7.06 -23.08 18.21
N LEU A 633 -6.31 -22.48 19.14
CA LEU A 633 -6.53 -21.13 19.68
C LEU A 633 -6.62 -20.04 18.60
N LEU A 634 -5.85 -20.18 17.51
CA LEU A 634 -5.88 -19.26 16.36
C LEU A 634 -7.19 -19.28 15.57
N ASN A 635 -7.85 -20.44 15.49
CA ASN A 635 -9.16 -20.52 14.86
C ASN A 635 -10.24 -19.89 15.75
N LEU A 636 -10.11 -20.06 17.08
CA LEU A 636 -10.96 -19.38 18.05
C LEU A 636 -10.74 -17.86 17.99
N GLN A 637 -9.49 -17.41 17.86
CA GLN A 637 -9.13 -16.00 17.71
C GLN A 637 -9.61 -15.42 16.37
N GLY A 638 -9.46 -16.16 15.27
CA GLY A 638 -10.03 -15.78 13.96
C GLY A 638 -11.55 -15.66 14.01
N ALA A 639 -12.22 -16.62 14.65
CA ALA A 639 -13.65 -16.55 14.92
C ALA A 639 -14.03 -15.35 15.80
N LEU A 640 -13.24 -15.03 16.83
CA LEU A 640 -13.43 -13.85 17.70
C LEU A 640 -13.29 -12.54 16.94
N ILE A 641 -12.24 -12.39 16.14
CA ILE A 641 -11.96 -11.20 15.31
C ILE A 641 -13.12 -10.95 14.34
N MET A 642 -13.60 -12.01 13.69
CA MET A 642 -14.76 -11.98 12.80
C MET A 642 -16.11 -11.85 13.55
N GLY A 643 -16.13 -11.93 14.89
CA GLY A 643 -17.34 -11.82 15.71
C GLY A 643 -18.28 -13.04 15.64
N ILE A 644 -17.74 -14.21 15.32
CA ILE A 644 -18.45 -15.49 15.06
C ILE A 644 -18.68 -16.30 16.35
N THR A 645 -18.24 -15.83 17.52
CA THR A 645 -18.16 -16.63 18.74
C THR A 645 -19.45 -17.01 19.45
N ASP A 646 -20.61 -16.54 19.00
CA ASP A 646 -21.88 -16.95 19.61
C ASP A 646 -22.95 -17.18 18.52
N PRO A 647 -23.22 -18.42 18.13
CA PRO A 647 -24.35 -18.74 17.27
C PRO A 647 -25.63 -18.68 18.11
N VAL A 648 -26.56 -17.80 17.71
CA VAL A 648 -27.96 -18.23 17.72
C VAL A 648 -28.03 -19.29 16.60
N PRO A 649 -28.34 -20.57 16.89
CA PRO A 649 -28.41 -21.58 15.86
C PRO A 649 -29.46 -21.15 14.85
N ASN A 650 -29.03 -20.75 13.66
CA ASN A 650 -29.94 -20.66 12.53
C ASN A 650 -30.06 -22.09 12.03
N ALA A 651 -31.21 -22.72 12.24
CA ALA A 651 -31.44 -24.07 11.75
C ALA A 651 -31.16 -24.08 10.25
N SER A 652 -30.18 -24.89 9.84
CA SER A 652 -29.92 -25.14 8.43
C SER A 652 -31.24 -25.60 7.80
N PRO A 653 -31.66 -25.04 6.64
CA PRO A 653 -32.82 -25.55 5.93
C PRO A 653 -32.61 -26.99 5.44
N MET A 654 -31.35 -27.46 5.45
CA MET A 654 -30.96 -28.83 5.19
C MET A 654 -30.82 -29.58 6.52
N PRO A 655 -31.50 -30.73 6.70
CA PRO A 655 -31.37 -31.54 7.91
C PRO A 655 -29.94 -32.10 8.04
N GLU A 656 -29.53 -32.41 9.27
CA GLU A 656 -28.12 -32.69 9.61
C GLU A 656 -27.56 -33.91 8.89
N ASP A 657 -28.41 -34.90 8.60
CA ASP A 657 -28.10 -36.10 7.82
C ASP A 657 -27.77 -35.77 6.36
N ALA A 658 -28.54 -34.89 5.72
CA ALA A 658 -28.26 -34.39 4.37
C ALA A 658 -27.02 -33.49 4.35
N GLY A 659 -26.84 -32.67 5.39
CA GLY A 659 -25.63 -31.86 5.58
C GLY A 659 -24.38 -32.73 5.74
N ALA A 660 -24.47 -33.82 6.50
CA ALA A 660 -23.39 -34.79 6.66
C ALA A 660 -23.05 -35.47 5.34
N TRP A 661 -24.06 -35.86 4.55
CA TRP A 661 -23.84 -36.47 3.24
C TRP A 661 -23.09 -35.52 2.29
N VAL A 662 -23.48 -34.24 2.22
CA VAL A 662 -22.81 -33.23 1.37
C VAL A 662 -21.35 -33.03 1.81
N ARG A 663 -21.10 -32.95 3.12
CA ARG A 663 -19.74 -32.84 3.67
C ARG A 663 -18.89 -34.06 3.33
N GLU A 664 -19.48 -35.25 3.32
CA GLU A 664 -18.76 -36.48 3.04
C GLU A 664 -18.52 -36.71 1.54
N HIS A 665 -19.52 -36.47 0.69
CA HIS A 665 -19.52 -36.92 -0.70
C HIS A 665 -19.42 -35.80 -1.75
N ALA A 666 -19.88 -34.59 -1.45
CA ALA A 666 -19.96 -33.51 -2.44
C ALA A 666 -18.87 -32.44 -2.26
N TRP A 667 -18.39 -32.22 -1.03
CA TRP A 667 -17.39 -31.19 -0.76
C TRP A 667 -15.97 -31.59 -1.17
N PRO A 668 -15.26 -30.71 -1.88
CA PRO A 668 -13.82 -30.83 -2.06
C PRO A 668 -13.08 -30.80 -0.71
N ALA A 669 -11.92 -31.46 -0.63
CA ALA A 669 -11.14 -31.57 0.60
C ALA A 669 -10.83 -30.23 1.30
N HIS A 670 -10.61 -29.16 0.53
CA HIS A 670 -10.31 -27.84 1.10
C HIS A 670 -11.51 -27.17 1.80
N TRP A 671 -12.76 -27.51 1.43
CA TRP A 671 -13.96 -27.02 2.13
C TRP A 671 -14.20 -27.78 3.43
N LYS A 672 -13.92 -29.09 3.44
CA LYS A 672 -13.93 -29.89 4.68
C LYS A 672 -12.90 -29.36 5.68
N ALA A 673 -11.68 -29.10 5.20
CA ALA A 673 -10.61 -28.52 6.00
C ALA A 673 -10.91 -27.11 6.51
N MET A 674 -11.73 -26.31 5.81
CA MET A 674 -12.22 -25.03 6.32
C MET A 674 -13.34 -25.20 7.34
N GLU A 675 -14.28 -26.11 7.12
CA GLU A 675 -15.39 -26.39 8.05
C GLU A 675 -14.88 -26.90 9.40
N GLU A 676 -13.93 -27.83 9.39
CA GLU A 676 -13.29 -28.44 10.57
C GLU A 676 -12.55 -27.40 11.43
N ARG A 677 -12.17 -26.24 10.85
CA ARG A 677 -11.53 -25.17 11.61
C ARG A 677 -12.49 -24.38 12.49
N TYR A 678 -13.81 -24.57 12.39
CA TYR A 678 -14.80 -23.83 13.18
C TYR A 678 -15.69 -24.77 14.00
N PRO A 679 -16.01 -24.44 15.27
CA PRO A 679 -16.59 -25.40 16.22
C PRO A 679 -18.00 -25.87 15.82
N PHE A 680 -18.64 -25.07 14.97
CA PHE A 680 -20.00 -25.27 14.49
C PHE A 680 -20.09 -25.23 12.95
N GLY A 681 -18.94 -25.30 12.25
CA GLY A 681 -18.82 -25.26 10.79
C GLY A 681 -18.83 -23.85 10.18
N PHE A 682 -17.87 -23.53 9.30
CA PHE A 682 -17.72 -22.24 8.61
C PHE A 682 -18.86 -21.96 7.62
N HIS A 683 -19.33 -22.98 6.91
CA HIS A 683 -20.22 -22.79 5.77
C HIS A 683 -21.68 -22.53 6.19
N ARG A 684 -22.04 -22.82 7.45
CA ARG A 684 -23.28 -22.33 8.06
C ARG A 684 -23.34 -20.78 8.11
N TRP A 685 -22.18 -20.11 8.04
CA TRP A 685 -22.04 -18.67 8.25
C TRP A 685 -21.81 -17.88 6.97
N SER A 686 -21.01 -18.41 6.03
CA SER A 686 -20.58 -17.65 4.84
C SER A 686 -21.73 -17.24 3.90
N MET A 687 -22.87 -17.92 3.93
CA MET A 687 -24.08 -17.50 3.18
C MET A 687 -24.99 -16.54 3.95
N CYS A 688 -24.77 -16.34 5.26
CA CYS A 688 -25.46 -15.33 6.09
C CYS A 688 -24.78 -13.96 6.03
N GLU A 689 -23.57 -13.86 5.46
CA GLU A 689 -22.79 -12.62 5.32
C GLU A 689 -23.43 -11.56 4.40
N ARG A 690 -24.56 -11.87 3.76
CA ARG A 690 -25.36 -10.91 3.00
C ARG A 690 -26.65 -10.48 3.71
N GLY A 691 -26.85 -10.91 4.95
CA GLY A 691 -28.08 -10.70 5.72
C GLY A 691 -28.36 -9.25 6.10
N THR A 692 -29.65 -8.92 6.23
CA THR A 692 -30.08 -7.60 6.74
C THR A 692 -30.01 -7.61 8.25
N CYS A 693 -29.35 -6.62 8.87
CA CYS A 693 -29.25 -6.61 10.32
C CYS A 693 -30.59 -6.26 11.00
N TRP A 694 -30.79 -6.74 12.23
CA TRP A 694 -32.00 -6.50 13.03
C TRP A 694 -32.41 -5.02 13.11
N ASN A 695 -31.45 -4.11 13.27
CA ASN A 695 -31.70 -2.68 13.38
C ASN A 695 -31.98 -1.99 12.03
N CYS A 696 -31.46 -2.52 10.92
CA CYS A 696 -31.82 -2.03 9.58
C CYS A 696 -33.23 -2.53 9.19
N LEU A 697 -33.65 -3.70 9.67
CA LEU A 697 -35.04 -4.17 9.62
C LEU A 697 -35.99 -3.27 10.43
N ASN A 698 -35.52 -2.71 11.55
CA ASN A 698 -36.29 -1.82 12.44
C ASN A 698 -36.19 -0.32 12.07
N GLY A 699 -35.52 0.04 10.98
CA GLY A 699 -35.46 1.41 10.44
C GLY A 699 -34.65 2.44 11.24
N SER A 700 -33.81 2.00 12.18
CA SER A 700 -33.27 2.87 13.25
C SER A 700 -31.90 3.52 13.00
N HIS A 701 -31.24 3.29 11.85
CA HIS A 701 -29.89 3.84 11.58
C HIS A 701 -29.71 4.32 10.13
N ASP A 702 -29.06 5.45 9.92
CA ASP A 702 -28.83 6.17 8.64
C ASP A 702 -27.49 5.82 7.96
N ILE A 703 -26.57 5.17 8.70
CA ILE A 703 -25.20 4.85 8.25
C ILE A 703 -25.09 3.40 7.69
N CYS A 704 -26.19 2.64 7.68
CA CYS A 704 -26.23 1.25 7.19
C CYS A 704 -26.13 1.21 5.66
N VAL A 705 -25.14 0.47 5.11
CA VAL A 705 -24.94 0.26 3.66
C VAL A 705 -26.23 -0.18 2.95
N HIS A 706 -27.07 -1.01 3.56
CA HIS A 706 -28.36 -1.43 2.97
C HIS A 706 -29.40 -0.31 2.91
N ARG A 707 -29.39 0.63 3.88
CA ARG A 707 -30.30 1.79 3.86
C ARG A 707 -29.82 2.88 2.91
N GLN A 708 -28.51 3.09 2.79
CA GLN A 708 -27.91 3.94 1.75
C GLN A 708 -28.26 3.44 0.34
N LYS A 709 -28.47 2.12 0.18
CA LYS A 709 -28.94 1.47 -1.05
C LYS A 709 -30.47 1.37 -1.18
N GLY A 710 -31.25 1.94 -0.25
CA GLY A 710 -32.71 2.02 -0.37
C GLY A 710 -33.52 0.79 0.10
N GLY A 711 -32.90 -0.22 0.72
CA GLY A 711 -33.59 -1.40 1.24
C GLY A 711 -32.67 -2.61 1.45
N PRO A 712 -33.17 -3.70 2.07
CA PRO A 712 -32.42 -4.95 2.14
C PRO A 712 -32.04 -5.40 0.72
N SER A 713 -30.75 -5.65 0.48
CA SER A 713 -30.29 -6.21 -0.80
C SER A 713 -30.76 -7.65 -0.88
N VAL A 714 -31.90 -7.87 -1.53
CA VAL A 714 -32.34 -9.22 -1.91
C VAL A 714 -31.61 -9.56 -3.19
N ASP A 715 -30.47 -10.23 -3.08
CA ASP A 715 -29.83 -10.80 -4.26
C ASP A 715 -30.77 -11.86 -4.85
N GLY A 716 -30.89 -11.90 -6.19
CA GLY A 716 -31.77 -12.82 -6.90
C GLY A 716 -31.23 -14.26 -6.93
N ASN A 717 -30.53 -14.69 -5.88
CA ASN A 717 -29.72 -15.91 -5.82
C ASN A 717 -30.57 -17.18 -5.88
N ARG A 718 -30.97 -17.52 -7.11
CA ARG A 718 -31.36 -18.87 -7.55
C ARG A 718 -30.15 -19.57 -8.18
N GLU A 719 -29.01 -19.56 -7.50
CA GLU A 719 -27.85 -20.28 -8.01
C GLU A 719 -27.87 -21.74 -7.61
N TRP A 720 -27.41 -22.56 -8.55
CA TRP A 720 -27.35 -24.00 -8.46
C TRP A 720 -26.00 -24.43 -7.88
N VAL A 721 -25.98 -25.37 -6.95
CA VAL A 721 -24.73 -25.98 -6.48
C VAL A 721 -24.21 -26.88 -7.59
N ALA A 722 -23.03 -26.59 -8.14
CA ALA A 722 -22.38 -27.42 -9.14
C ALA A 722 -21.22 -28.23 -8.53
N ASN A 723 -21.04 -29.47 -8.98
CA ASN A 723 -19.89 -30.29 -8.57
C ASN A 723 -18.60 -29.87 -9.29
N HIS A 724 -17.47 -30.53 -8.98
CA HIS A 724 -16.15 -30.26 -9.59
C HIS A 724 -16.10 -30.48 -11.11
N GLN A 725 -17.16 -31.02 -11.72
CA GLN A 725 -17.32 -31.20 -13.16
C GLN A 725 -18.29 -30.16 -13.77
N GLY A 726 -18.73 -29.17 -13.00
CA GLY A 726 -19.67 -28.13 -13.43
C GLY A 726 -21.12 -28.61 -13.55
N ARG A 727 -21.46 -29.81 -13.06
CA ARG A 727 -22.84 -30.34 -13.10
C ARG A 727 -23.61 -29.89 -11.87
N THR A 728 -24.81 -29.34 -12.11
CA THR A 728 -25.78 -28.99 -11.08
C THR A 728 -26.19 -30.21 -10.26
N VAL A 729 -25.98 -30.15 -8.95
CA VAL A 729 -26.27 -31.24 -8.00
C VAL A 729 -27.30 -30.88 -6.92
N ALA A 730 -27.60 -29.59 -6.69
CA ALA A 730 -28.70 -29.18 -5.81
C ALA A 730 -29.21 -27.76 -6.11
N GLU A 731 -30.51 -27.53 -5.85
CA GLU A 731 -31.14 -26.20 -5.86
C GLU A 731 -31.04 -25.57 -4.46
N TYR A 732 -30.73 -24.27 -4.38
CA TYR A 732 -30.75 -23.53 -3.13
C TYR A 732 -32.20 -23.29 -2.66
N ILE A 733 -32.54 -23.77 -1.45
CA ILE A 733 -33.87 -23.62 -0.87
C ILE A 733 -33.83 -22.53 0.22
N PRO A 734 -34.55 -21.40 0.08
CA PRO A 734 -34.66 -20.39 1.14
C PRO A 734 -35.43 -20.94 2.36
N ARG A 735 -35.42 -20.21 3.49
CA ARG A 735 -36.10 -20.63 4.73
C ARG A 735 -37.57 -21.04 4.47
N PRO A 736 -38.16 -21.98 5.25
CA PRO A 736 -39.58 -22.28 5.18
C PRO A 736 -40.38 -21.00 5.51
N GLY A 737 -40.89 -20.31 4.49
CA GLY A 737 -41.53 -18.99 4.61
C GLY A 737 -40.95 -17.86 3.73
N GLY A 738 -39.80 -18.07 3.07
CA GLY A 738 -39.24 -17.14 2.08
C GLY A 738 -38.41 -15.96 2.63
N GLU A 739 -37.89 -16.05 3.86
CA GLU A 739 -37.16 -14.96 4.52
C GLU A 739 -35.62 -15.04 4.36
N LEU A 740 -34.94 -13.88 4.28
CA LEU A 740 -33.47 -13.75 4.23
C LEU A 740 -32.78 -14.07 5.57
N CYS A 741 -31.51 -14.50 5.56
CA CYS A 741 -30.70 -14.62 6.77
C CYS A 741 -30.50 -13.26 7.47
N VAL A 742 -30.44 -13.25 8.81
CA VAL A 742 -30.36 -12.03 9.64
C VAL A 742 -29.10 -12.07 10.49
N TRP A 743 -28.29 -10.99 10.49
CA TRP A 743 -27.14 -10.84 11.40
C TRP A 743 -27.38 -9.77 12.47
N TRP A 744 -26.50 -9.70 13.47
CA TRP A 744 -26.47 -8.60 14.45
C TRP A 744 -25.38 -7.58 14.12
N CYS A 745 -25.76 -6.33 13.86
CA CYS A 745 -24.80 -5.25 13.55
C CYS A 745 -24.04 -4.81 14.81
N ARG A 746 -22.77 -4.41 14.63
CA ARG A 746 -21.91 -3.83 15.69
C ARG A 746 -22.29 -2.39 16.11
N CYS A 747 -23.35 -1.79 15.57
CA CYS A 747 -23.80 -0.46 16.01
C CYS A 747 -24.20 -0.43 17.49
N GLU A 748 -24.03 0.74 18.10
CA GLU A 748 -24.39 1.10 19.50
C GLU A 748 -25.91 1.21 19.74
N CYS A 749 -26.73 0.72 18.81
CA CYS A 749 -28.18 0.78 18.90
C CYS A 749 -28.70 -0.12 20.06
N PRO A 750 -29.72 0.29 20.84
CA PRO A 750 -30.36 -0.59 21.82
C PRO A 750 -31.00 -1.80 21.12
N LYS A 751 -30.61 -3.00 21.55
CA LYS A 751 -30.94 -4.28 20.89
C LYS A 751 -32.10 -5.04 21.55
N GLY A 752 -32.75 -4.45 22.55
CA GLY A 752 -33.91 -5.04 23.22
C GLY A 752 -35.23 -4.51 22.65
N GLY A 753 -36.10 -5.40 22.18
CA GLY A 753 -37.46 -5.09 21.75
C GLY A 753 -38.14 -6.30 21.08
N PRO A 754 -39.49 -6.36 21.07
CA PRO A 754 -40.24 -7.40 20.36
C PRO A 754 -39.98 -7.33 18.85
N ALA A 755 -40.04 -8.48 18.18
CA ALA A 755 -39.87 -8.57 16.73
C ALA A 755 -40.88 -7.65 16.01
N PRO A 756 -40.43 -6.79 15.07
CA PRO A 756 -41.34 -5.87 14.40
C PRO A 756 -42.34 -6.62 13.52
N ALA A 757 -43.58 -6.16 13.51
CA ALA A 757 -44.61 -6.68 12.61
C ALA A 757 -44.22 -6.42 11.14
N ARG A 758 -44.52 -7.41 10.29
CA ARG A 758 -44.25 -7.40 8.84
C ARG A 758 -44.70 -6.07 8.21
N PRO A 759 -43.84 -5.39 7.42
CA PRO A 759 -44.28 -4.28 6.59
C PRO A 759 -45.33 -4.80 5.60
N ALA A 760 -46.53 -4.21 5.63
CA ALA A 760 -47.55 -4.52 4.63
C ALA A 760 -46.98 -4.27 3.22
N ALA A 761 -47.21 -5.21 2.30
CA ALA A 761 -46.73 -5.10 0.93
C ALA A 761 -47.15 -3.75 0.35
N LYS A 762 -46.16 -2.91 -0.01
CA LYS A 762 -46.44 -1.62 -0.65
C LYS A 762 -47.21 -1.90 -1.95
N LYS A 763 -48.44 -1.39 -2.01
CA LYS A 763 -49.29 -1.45 -3.20
C LYS A 763 -48.52 -0.79 -4.35
N LYS A 764 -48.29 -1.56 -5.41
CA LYS A 764 -47.58 -1.14 -6.62
C LYS A 764 -48.20 0.18 -7.12
N PRO A 765 -47.44 1.30 -7.21
CA PRO A 765 -47.96 2.52 -7.79
C PRO A 765 -48.40 2.23 -9.22
N ALA A 766 -49.59 2.72 -9.59
CA ALA A 766 -50.07 2.65 -10.96
C ALA A 766 -49.07 3.37 -11.89
N PRO A 767 -48.85 2.87 -13.12
CA PRO A 767 -47.92 3.48 -14.05
C PRO A 767 -48.31 4.92 -14.33
N ALA A 768 -47.35 5.84 -14.13
CA ALA A 768 -47.51 7.24 -14.49
C ALA A 768 -47.69 7.34 -16.01
N GLY A 769 -48.73 8.08 -16.42
CA GLY A 769 -49.00 8.38 -17.82
C GLY A 769 -47.86 9.17 -18.49
N PRO A 770 -47.82 9.22 -19.82
CA PRO A 770 -46.71 9.77 -20.59
C PRO A 770 -46.50 11.26 -20.27
N LEU A 771 -45.25 11.59 -19.92
CA LEU A 771 -44.76 12.97 -19.78
C LEU A 771 -44.73 13.64 -21.16
N ALA A 772 -45.35 14.82 -21.24
CA ALA A 772 -45.34 15.66 -22.42
C ALA A 772 -43.91 16.17 -22.72
N ALA A 773 -43.62 16.32 -24.01
CA ALA A 773 -42.32 16.68 -24.54
C ALA A 773 -41.85 18.08 -24.06
N PRO A 774 -40.55 18.26 -23.77
CA PRO A 774 -40.00 19.56 -23.40
C PRO A 774 -39.96 20.51 -24.60
N GLU A 775 -40.39 21.75 -24.36
CA GLU A 775 -40.29 22.91 -25.26
C GLU A 775 -38.82 23.33 -25.45
N PRO A 776 -38.40 23.78 -26.65
CA PRO A 776 -37.00 24.10 -26.93
C PRO A 776 -36.52 25.36 -26.19
N ALA A 777 -35.24 25.34 -25.81
CA ALA A 777 -34.55 26.43 -25.13
C ALA A 777 -34.41 27.68 -26.03
N PRO A 778 -34.47 28.90 -25.45
CA PRO A 778 -34.33 30.14 -26.19
C PRO A 778 -32.89 30.37 -26.65
N VAL A 779 -32.74 30.76 -27.92
CA VAL A 779 -31.50 31.21 -28.55
C VAL A 779 -31.09 32.56 -27.93
N GLN A 780 -29.91 32.62 -27.33
CA GLN A 780 -29.32 33.88 -26.84
C GLN A 780 -28.89 34.75 -28.02
N ALA A 781 -29.43 35.97 -28.09
CA ALA A 781 -29.05 36.97 -29.07
C ALA A 781 -27.62 37.48 -28.80
N ALA A 782 -26.81 37.51 -29.87
CA ALA A 782 -25.46 38.06 -29.88
C ALA A 782 -25.47 39.56 -29.54
N ALA A 783 -24.59 39.94 -28.61
CA ALA A 783 -24.28 41.33 -28.32
C ALA A 783 -23.60 41.97 -29.54
N THR A 784 -24.21 43.05 -30.05
CA THR A 784 -23.65 43.92 -31.07
C THR A 784 -22.43 44.66 -30.50
N VAL A 785 -21.25 44.26 -30.96
CA VAL A 785 -20.00 45.01 -30.77
C VAL A 785 -20.03 46.22 -31.71
N ARG A 786 -19.98 47.42 -31.13
CA ARG A 786 -19.75 48.67 -31.87
C ARG A 786 -18.37 48.61 -32.55
N ALA A 787 -18.34 48.82 -33.85
CA ALA A 787 -17.13 49.09 -34.61
C ALA A 787 -16.49 50.41 -34.14
N PRO A 788 -15.16 50.48 -33.97
CA PRO A 788 -14.47 51.76 -33.85
C PRO A 788 -14.27 52.36 -35.26
N GLU A 789 -14.56 53.66 -35.35
CA GLU A 789 -14.31 54.49 -36.52
C GLU A 789 -12.81 54.50 -36.84
N ALA A 790 -12.51 54.27 -38.12
CA ALA A 790 -11.20 54.50 -38.71
C ALA A 790 -11.20 55.90 -39.34
N GLU A 791 -10.31 56.76 -38.85
CA GLU A 791 -9.49 57.73 -39.59
C GLU A 791 -9.22 58.98 -38.74
N ALA A 792 -8.00 59.07 -38.19
CA ALA A 792 -7.23 60.32 -38.17
C ALA A 792 -5.77 60.04 -37.72
N VAL A 793 -4.85 60.24 -38.67
CA VAL A 793 -3.44 60.65 -38.50
C VAL A 793 -2.38 59.56 -38.28
N GLN A 794 -1.83 59.10 -39.41
CA GLN A 794 -0.39 58.90 -39.61
C GLN A 794 0.40 60.17 -39.21
N ALA A 795 1.43 60.05 -38.36
CA ALA A 795 2.77 60.61 -38.57
C ALA A 795 3.63 60.51 -37.30
N ALA A 796 4.52 59.51 -37.25
CA ALA A 796 5.88 59.62 -36.72
C ALA A 796 6.57 58.25 -36.87
N LEU A 797 6.95 57.92 -38.11
CA LEU A 797 7.94 56.90 -38.42
C LEU A 797 9.27 57.60 -38.63
N TRP A 798 10.22 57.38 -37.71
CA TRP A 798 11.52 56.76 -37.96
C TRP A 798 11.77 55.78 -36.81
#